data_AF-A0A7X3R3F2-F1
#
_entry.id   AF-A0A7X3R3F2-F1
#
_cell.length_a   1.000
_cell.length_b   1.000
_cell.length_c   1.000
_cell.angle_alpha   90.00
_cell.angle_beta   90.00
_cell.angle_gamma   90.00
#
_symmetry.space_group_name_H-M   'P 1'
#
loop_
_entity.id
_entity.type
_entity.pdbx_description
1 polymer ?
#
loop_
_entity_poly.entity_id
_entity_poly.type
_entity_poly.pdbx_seq_one_letter_code
_entity_poly.pdbx_strand_id
1 'polypeptide(L)'
;MARRGRPPHPDVLTPAEWRVLEELRAGGTYVEVAVRLGIQVGTVKFHARNIREKLHLETREQLIDWRHEREAGGRRRAFAPLAVFTSYFQPALSAAAVVVVGGAAIAAGVLAYAIANSGEPPEYPALPATSEEERDTAATPPSATRTPTASPVPTAAPAPPSLTPPAPESSDDGPAIHFWGDVPEYQQVAVRARTASVVEFFEARYGVRVPGLEVHVGADDAALDEATESTVGASTSLYQARYIDGLLFVRMDAPEYIEHLYFQAIQDHLSQGRGGPRGRVIGPGWLNQGTAMYASQLYQDARGERSLDEAMDSNRRRASYMSGTLAQIASGRSDGPWTDPGGSVAALAAIWLVEQGGEGALVDYYRQLGSKGWREAFEGSFGIPHSEVHSAFAAHRAETVAVRRDVSGVVLGPDGEPVEDWRVDIKAYPEGAQHTLVVFEDVARSYHGDFTLRLPDGAYVLLLEATCPGGWGQLGWYGGAGGLITGQEDATRVVVEGESIEGLVIRLPSLPDEKVRQRCSSALRVAVSGVVVGPDGQPRPNVYLSSHDPATATWSHGTFSAADGSFTLSLPAWGAYPFGVDLACDLKGMSTPIDGGEHVIEGDVQLDADGLLVVADEDVAGVIIRLRHAFSCSPD
;
A
#
# COMPACT_ATOMS: atom_id res chain seq x y z
N MET A 1 -30.24 19.25 12.08
CA MET A 1 -29.08 18.83 11.28
C MET A 1 -27.94 18.47 12.23
N ALA A 2 -27.65 17.18 12.44
CA ALA A 2 -26.50 16.76 13.24
C ALA A 2 -25.22 17.15 12.50
N ARG A 3 -24.35 17.96 13.13
CA ARG A 3 -23.03 18.30 12.56
C ARG A 3 -22.27 16.99 12.34
N ARG A 4 -22.00 16.65 11.07
CA ARG A 4 -21.13 15.52 10.72
C ARG A 4 -19.71 15.84 11.20
N GLY A 5 -19.18 15.04 12.12
CA GLY A 5 -17.83 15.17 12.66
C GLY A 5 -17.64 14.32 13.90
N ARG A 6 -16.38 13.92 14.19
CA ARG A 6 -16.01 13.31 15.47
C ARG A 6 -16.44 14.26 16.60
N PRO A 7 -17.06 13.78 17.70
CA PRO A 7 -17.38 14.63 18.84
C PRO A 7 -16.14 15.44 19.27
N PRO A 8 -16.29 16.73 19.59
CA PRO A 8 -15.17 17.54 20.07
C PRO A 8 -14.55 16.88 21.29
N HIS A 9 -13.22 16.79 21.31
CA HIS A 9 -12.48 16.27 22.46
C HIS A 9 -12.77 17.15 23.70
N PRO A 10 -12.94 16.59 24.90
CA PRO A 10 -13.30 17.36 26.10
C PRO A 10 -12.20 18.33 26.59
N ASP A 11 -11.02 18.28 25.99
CA ASP A 11 -9.85 19.08 26.34
C ASP A 11 -9.49 20.05 25.20
N VAL A 12 -8.79 21.14 25.52
CA VAL A 12 -8.35 22.18 24.58
C VAL A 12 -7.41 21.59 23.53
N LEU A 13 -6.53 20.68 23.96
CA LEU A 13 -5.61 19.94 23.08
C LEU A 13 -6.10 18.50 22.89
N THR A 14 -5.81 17.94 21.72
CA THR A 14 -6.02 16.52 21.42
C THR A 14 -4.89 15.67 22.03
N PRO A 15 -5.08 14.36 22.22
CA PRO A 15 -4.02 13.48 22.74
C PRO A 15 -2.71 13.49 21.93
N ALA A 16 -2.78 13.69 20.61
CA ALA A 16 -1.59 13.80 19.76
C ALA A 16 -0.84 15.13 19.99
N GLU A 17 -1.58 16.22 20.15
CA GLU A 17 -1.02 17.54 20.47
C GLU A 17 -0.38 17.55 21.87
N TRP A 18 -0.97 16.85 22.84
CA TRP A 18 -0.37 16.69 24.17
C TRP A 18 0.99 16.00 24.13
N ARG A 19 1.11 14.88 23.39
CA ARG A 19 2.40 14.16 23.24
C ARG A 19 3.49 15.04 22.62
N VAL A 20 3.14 15.82 21.60
CA VAL A 20 4.09 16.77 20.97
C VAL A 20 4.49 17.87 21.95
N LEU A 21 3.56 18.42 22.74
CA LEU A 21 3.83 19.45 23.72
C LEU A 21 4.77 18.96 24.85
N GLU A 22 4.58 17.73 25.33
CA GLU A 22 5.42 17.13 26.37
C GLU A 22 6.88 16.96 25.92
N GLU A 23 7.10 16.46 24.70
CA GLU A 23 8.44 16.33 24.12
C GLU A 23 9.12 17.69 23.89
N LEU A 24 8.35 18.70 23.47
CA LEU A 24 8.86 20.06 23.33
C LEU A 24 9.27 20.65 24.68
N ARG A 25 8.44 20.45 25.73
CA ARG A 25 8.76 20.86 27.11
C ARG A 25 10.00 20.16 27.67
N ALA A 26 10.25 18.92 27.26
CA ALA A 26 11.47 18.19 27.59
C ALA A 26 12.73 18.72 26.85
N GLY A 27 12.59 19.79 26.06
CA GLY A 27 13.68 20.44 25.33
C GLY A 27 13.92 19.87 23.94
N GLY A 28 13.10 18.92 23.46
CA GLY A 28 13.27 18.30 22.16
C GLY A 28 13.16 19.29 21.00
N THR A 29 14.08 19.22 20.05
CA THR A 29 13.96 19.85 18.73
C THR A 29 12.86 19.14 17.92
N TYR A 30 12.30 19.80 16.90
CA TYR A 30 11.25 19.16 16.08
C TYR A 30 11.69 17.84 15.42
N VAL A 31 12.98 17.68 15.14
CA VAL A 31 13.55 16.44 14.59
C VAL A 31 13.60 15.36 15.67
N GLU A 32 14.07 15.69 16.87
CA GLU A 32 14.10 14.72 17.98
C GLU A 32 12.70 14.29 18.40
N VAL A 33 11.74 15.23 18.46
CA VAL A 33 10.33 14.92 18.74
C VAL A 33 9.75 14.01 17.66
N ALA A 34 10.06 14.26 16.39
CA ALA A 34 9.62 13.43 15.27
C ALA A 34 10.15 11.99 15.39
N VAL A 35 11.45 11.83 15.70
CA VAL A 35 12.09 10.54 15.89
C VAL A 35 11.49 9.80 17.09
N ARG A 36 11.35 10.45 18.25
CA ARG A 36 10.82 9.84 19.48
C ARG A 36 9.36 9.40 19.34
N LEU A 37 8.54 10.20 18.65
CA LEU A 37 7.11 9.91 18.47
C LEU A 37 6.83 9.05 17.22
N GLY A 38 7.83 8.72 16.40
CA GLY A 38 7.65 7.96 15.17
C GLY A 38 6.77 8.66 14.12
N ILE A 39 6.87 10.00 14.02
CA ILE A 39 6.09 10.82 13.08
C ILE A 39 6.99 11.73 12.24
N GLN A 40 6.51 12.22 11.11
CA GLN A 40 7.28 13.14 10.25
C GLN A 40 7.51 14.51 10.92
N VAL A 41 8.64 15.16 10.64
CA VAL A 41 8.97 16.51 11.15
C VAL A 41 7.90 17.55 10.74
N GLY A 42 7.32 17.41 9.55
CA GLY A 42 6.20 18.25 9.09
C GLY A 42 4.97 18.14 10.01
N THR A 43 4.66 16.93 10.48
CA THR A 43 3.57 16.65 11.43
C THR A 43 3.84 17.31 12.79
N VAL A 44 5.07 17.26 13.28
CA VAL A 44 5.47 17.97 14.52
C VAL A 44 5.29 19.48 14.37
N LYS A 45 5.75 20.07 13.27
CA LYS A 45 5.59 21.51 12.99
C LYS A 45 4.12 21.90 12.91
N PHE A 46 3.29 21.08 12.26
CA PHE A 46 1.84 21.28 12.17
C PHE A 46 1.19 21.28 13.55
N HIS A 47 1.48 20.26 14.39
CA HIS A 47 0.97 20.21 15.76
C HIS A 47 1.47 21.38 16.61
N ALA A 48 2.76 21.73 16.55
CA ALA A 48 3.30 22.87 17.29
C ALA A 48 2.64 24.21 16.89
N ARG A 49 2.29 24.40 15.61
CA ARG A 49 1.51 25.56 15.16
C ARG A 49 0.09 25.53 15.74
N ASN A 50 -0.63 24.42 15.63
CA ASN A 50 -2.00 24.30 16.14
C ASN A 50 -2.07 24.48 17.65
N ILE A 51 -1.09 23.96 18.41
CA ILE A 51 -1.04 24.13 19.87
C ILE A 51 -0.85 25.61 20.21
N ARG A 52 0.07 26.30 19.53
CA ARG A 52 0.26 27.76 19.71
C ARG A 52 -1.01 28.54 19.40
N GLU A 53 -1.70 28.22 18.30
CA GLU A 53 -2.96 28.87 17.95
C GLU A 53 -4.06 28.63 19.01
N LYS A 54 -4.18 27.38 19.49
CA LYS A 54 -5.18 27.00 20.51
C LYS A 54 -4.90 27.59 21.90
N LEU A 55 -3.62 27.77 22.24
CA LEU A 55 -3.19 28.31 23.52
C LEU A 55 -2.90 29.81 23.48
N HIS A 56 -3.09 30.45 22.33
CA HIS A 56 -2.77 31.87 22.09
C HIS A 56 -1.31 32.22 22.42
N LEU A 57 -0.38 31.36 21.99
CA LEU A 57 1.06 31.55 22.14
C LEU A 57 1.66 32.00 20.80
N GLU A 58 2.61 32.90 20.84
CA GLU A 58 3.27 33.45 19.66
C GLU A 58 4.51 32.63 19.29
N THR A 59 5.28 32.20 20.30
CA THR A 59 6.61 31.60 20.08
C THR A 59 6.70 30.15 20.58
N ARG A 60 7.75 29.44 20.13
CA ARG A 60 8.06 28.09 20.60
C ARG A 60 8.53 28.09 22.05
N GLU A 61 9.21 29.14 22.47
CA GLU A 61 9.70 29.31 23.84
C GLU A 61 8.51 29.42 24.80
N GLN A 62 7.50 30.22 24.44
CA GLN A 62 6.25 30.28 25.20
C GLN A 62 5.53 28.92 25.26
N LEU A 63 5.61 28.11 24.20
CA LEU A 63 5.05 26.76 24.17
C LEU A 63 5.77 25.81 25.15
N ILE A 64 7.09 25.94 25.26
CA ILE A 64 7.93 25.18 26.21
C ILE A 64 7.65 25.61 27.65
N ASP A 65 7.47 26.91 27.89
CA ASP A 65 7.26 27.46 29.23
C ASP A 65 5.81 27.38 29.71
N TRP A 66 4.85 27.16 28.80
CA TRP A 66 3.43 27.09 29.12
C TRP A 66 3.19 26.01 30.18
N ARG A 67 2.32 26.26 31.16
CA ARG A 67 1.90 25.32 32.21
C ARG A 67 0.39 25.25 32.26
N HIS A 68 -0.17 24.05 32.39
CA HIS A 68 -1.61 23.87 32.42
C HIS A 68 -2.16 24.23 33.81
N GLU A 69 -3.10 25.18 33.89
CA GLU A 69 -3.57 25.75 35.17
C GLU A 69 -4.19 24.72 36.14
N ARG A 70 -4.64 23.54 35.65
CA ARG A 70 -5.12 22.47 36.55
C ARG A 70 -4.05 21.92 37.49
N GLU A 71 -2.75 22.06 37.18
CA GLU A 71 -1.68 21.62 38.07
C GLU A 71 -1.37 22.65 39.18
N ALA A 72 -1.75 23.92 38.99
CA ALA A 72 -1.49 24.99 39.96
C ALA A 72 -2.49 25.03 41.13
N GLY A 73 -3.64 24.34 41.02
CA GLY A 73 -4.74 24.40 42.00
C GLY A 73 -4.78 23.30 43.07
N GLY A 74 -3.81 22.37 43.09
CA GLY A 74 -3.93 21.11 43.83
C GLY A 74 -3.11 21.00 45.12
N ARG A 75 -3.18 21.95 46.08
CA ARG A 75 -2.79 21.71 47.49
C ARG A 75 -3.22 22.82 48.46
N ARG A 76 -4.17 22.46 49.34
CA ARG A 76 -4.45 22.97 50.71
C ARG A 76 -4.82 24.45 50.91
N ARG A 77 -6.10 24.71 51.24
CA ARG A 77 -6.49 25.41 52.48
C ARG A 77 -7.74 24.79 53.10
N ALA A 78 -7.55 24.24 54.31
CA ALA A 78 -8.60 23.87 55.24
C ALA A 78 -9.00 25.09 56.11
N PHE A 79 -10.23 25.07 56.64
CA PHE A 79 -10.88 26.01 57.59
C PHE A 79 -11.23 27.41 57.00
N ALA A 80 -12.43 28.00 57.14
CA ALA A 80 -13.77 27.71 57.68
C ALA A 80 -14.72 28.87 57.18
N PRO A 81 -15.96 29.14 57.70
CA PRO A 81 -17.21 29.02 56.93
C PRO A 81 -18.14 30.29 56.92
N LEU A 82 -19.38 30.12 56.37
CA LEU A 82 -20.57 31.02 56.32
C LEU A 82 -20.50 32.24 55.39
N ALA A 83 -21.53 32.74 54.71
CA ALA A 83 -22.97 32.48 54.52
C ALA A 83 -23.34 33.18 53.18
N VAL A 84 -24.38 32.80 52.43
CA VAL A 84 -25.70 33.48 52.35
C VAL A 84 -26.45 32.79 51.18
N PHE A 85 -27.78 32.69 51.28
CA PHE A 85 -28.76 32.22 50.28
C PHE A 85 -29.11 30.73 50.25
N THR A 86 -29.67 30.23 51.35
CA THR A 86 -30.77 29.25 51.28
C THR A 86 -31.90 29.67 52.22
N SER A 87 -32.95 30.26 51.65
CA SER A 87 -34.24 30.42 52.29
C SER A 87 -35.29 30.15 51.22
N TYR A 88 -35.76 28.91 51.13
CA TYR A 88 -37.16 28.56 50.85
C TYR A 88 -37.30 27.03 50.87
N PHE A 89 -38.06 26.55 51.86
CA PHE A 89 -38.65 25.21 52.00
C PHE A 89 -37.77 24.00 52.36
N GLN A 90 -37.70 23.73 53.67
CA GLN A 90 -38.09 22.43 54.26
C GLN A 90 -38.81 22.70 55.60
N PRO A 91 -39.80 21.88 56.00
CA PRO A 91 -39.54 20.62 56.74
C PRO A 91 -40.41 19.44 56.22
N ALA A 92 -40.18 18.16 56.51
CA ALA A 92 -39.80 17.50 57.76
C ALA A 92 -39.07 16.16 57.46
N LEU A 93 -37.98 15.82 58.17
CA LEU A 93 -37.87 14.77 59.22
C LEU A 93 -38.53 13.43 58.85
N SER A 94 -37.91 12.25 58.94
CA SER A 94 -36.79 11.77 59.75
C SER A 94 -36.60 10.27 59.47
N ALA A 95 -35.37 9.75 59.57
CA ALA A 95 -35.00 8.48 60.23
C ALA A 95 -33.72 7.82 59.62
N ALA A 96 -32.79 7.61 60.54
CA ALA A 96 -31.52 6.91 60.50
C ALA A 96 -31.40 5.62 59.65
N ALA A 97 -30.25 5.54 58.96
CA ALA A 97 -29.28 4.43 58.87
C ALA A 97 -29.74 2.97 59.01
N VAL A 98 -29.37 2.12 58.02
CA VAL A 98 -28.50 0.92 58.16
C VAL A 98 -28.38 0.16 56.81
N VAL A 99 -27.13 0.07 56.33
CA VAL A 99 -26.41 -1.11 55.77
C VAL A 99 -26.94 -1.87 54.52
N VAL A 100 -26.15 -1.73 53.44
CA VAL A 100 -25.62 -2.79 52.54
C VAL A 100 -26.52 -4.00 52.23
N VAL A 101 -27.33 -3.94 51.15
CA VAL A 101 -27.72 -5.08 50.25
C VAL A 101 -28.12 -4.62 48.81
N GLY A 102 -28.30 -3.32 48.53
CA GLY A 102 -28.98 -2.84 47.31
C GLY A 102 -28.28 -2.95 45.93
N GLY A 103 -27.25 -3.77 45.76
CA GLY A 103 -26.55 -3.92 44.47
C GLY A 103 -27.22 -4.92 43.51
N ALA A 104 -27.77 -6.02 44.03
CA ALA A 104 -28.31 -7.10 43.18
C ALA A 104 -29.76 -6.86 42.70
N ALA A 105 -30.55 -6.08 43.44
CA ALA A 105 -31.94 -5.79 43.07
C ALA A 105 -32.06 -4.79 41.91
N ILE A 106 -31.07 -3.90 41.73
CA ILE A 106 -31.06 -2.92 40.64
C ILE A 106 -30.69 -3.60 39.32
N ALA A 107 -29.74 -4.54 39.32
CA ALA A 107 -29.39 -5.32 38.12
C ALA A 107 -30.54 -6.26 37.68
N ALA A 108 -31.21 -6.91 38.63
CA ALA A 108 -32.38 -7.73 38.34
C ALA A 108 -33.59 -6.89 37.88
N GLY A 109 -33.76 -5.68 38.43
CA GLY A 109 -34.81 -4.75 38.02
C GLY A 109 -34.60 -4.19 36.61
N VAL A 110 -33.35 -3.87 36.23
CA VAL A 110 -33.01 -3.39 34.88
C VAL A 110 -33.17 -4.53 33.85
N LEU A 111 -32.79 -5.76 34.20
CA LEU A 111 -32.96 -6.91 33.31
C LEU A 111 -34.43 -7.34 33.16
N ALA A 112 -35.23 -7.30 34.23
CA ALA A 112 -36.66 -7.56 34.17
C ALA A 112 -37.42 -6.46 33.41
N TYR A 113 -37.00 -5.19 33.53
CA TYR A 113 -37.55 -4.08 32.76
C TYR A 113 -37.23 -4.20 31.25
N ALA A 114 -36.03 -4.69 30.90
CA ALA A 114 -35.65 -4.93 29.52
C ALA A 114 -36.43 -6.08 28.86
N ILE A 115 -36.72 -7.15 29.62
CA ILE A 115 -37.52 -8.30 29.13
C ILE A 115 -39.02 -7.96 29.06
N ALA A 116 -39.53 -7.12 29.96
CA ALA A 116 -40.93 -6.70 29.94
C ALA A 116 -41.27 -5.69 28.83
N ASN A 117 -40.27 -4.98 28.28
CA ASN A 117 -40.45 -3.95 27.24
C ASN A 117 -39.98 -4.38 25.84
N SER A 118 -39.65 -5.65 25.61
CA SER A 118 -39.49 -6.19 24.25
C SER A 118 -40.86 -6.50 23.64
N GLY A 119 -41.67 -5.46 23.43
CA GLY A 119 -42.88 -5.51 22.63
C GLY A 119 -42.55 -5.43 21.14
N GLU A 120 -43.35 -6.12 20.33
CA GLU A 120 -43.30 -6.14 18.86
C GLU A 120 -43.20 -4.73 18.26
N PRO A 121 -42.51 -4.58 17.11
CA PRO A 121 -42.36 -3.28 16.46
C PRO A 121 -43.73 -2.68 16.13
N PRO A 122 -43.91 -1.35 16.30
CA PRO A 122 -45.20 -0.72 16.07
C PRO A 122 -45.63 -0.86 14.61
N GLU A 123 -46.85 -1.35 14.45
CA GLU A 123 -47.61 -1.38 13.22
C GLU A 123 -47.69 0.06 12.66
N TYR A 124 -47.10 0.28 11.48
CA TYR A 124 -47.14 1.58 10.81
C TYR A 124 -48.58 1.86 10.34
N PRO A 125 -49.15 3.05 10.62
CA PRO A 125 -50.45 3.41 10.05
C PRO A 125 -50.32 3.53 8.53
N ALA A 126 -51.19 2.82 7.82
CA ALA A 126 -51.33 2.88 6.38
C ALA A 126 -51.54 4.33 5.92
N LEU A 127 -50.74 4.76 4.94
CA LEU A 127 -50.94 6.01 4.22
C LEU A 127 -52.30 5.98 3.48
N PRO A 128 -53.03 7.09 3.41
CA PRO A 128 -54.31 7.15 2.72
C PRO A 128 -54.10 6.94 1.21
N ALA A 129 -54.93 6.07 0.65
CA ALA A 129 -55.03 5.81 -0.78
C ALA A 129 -55.32 7.12 -1.53
N THR A 130 -54.44 7.47 -2.47
CA THR A 130 -54.78 8.40 -3.55
C THR A 130 -55.70 7.68 -4.52
N SER A 131 -56.93 8.16 -4.59
CA SER A 131 -57.92 7.85 -5.62
C SER A 131 -57.43 8.33 -6.99
N GLU A 132 -57.09 7.39 -7.87
CA GLU A 132 -57.11 7.60 -9.32
C GLU A 132 -58.37 6.93 -9.88
N GLU A 133 -59.24 7.80 -10.39
CA GLU A 133 -60.49 7.52 -11.07
C GLU A 133 -60.18 7.06 -12.50
N GLU A 134 -60.40 5.77 -12.73
CA GLU A 134 -61.15 5.20 -13.86
C GLU A 134 -61.21 6.04 -15.15
N ARG A 135 -60.36 5.69 -16.13
CA ARG A 135 -60.78 5.76 -17.53
C ARG A 135 -60.28 4.56 -18.32
N ASP A 136 -61.21 3.63 -18.46
CA ASP A 136 -61.15 2.42 -19.27
C ASP A 136 -61.25 2.79 -20.76
N THR A 137 -60.26 2.41 -21.58
CA THR A 137 -60.51 2.05 -22.99
C THR A 137 -59.40 1.15 -23.54
N ALA A 138 -59.77 -0.12 -23.66
CA ALA A 138 -59.21 -1.19 -24.46
C ALA A 138 -58.21 -0.84 -25.59
N ALA A 139 -57.03 -1.44 -25.52
CA ALA A 139 -56.34 -2.05 -26.67
C ALA A 139 -55.32 -3.09 -26.17
N THR A 140 -55.54 -4.36 -26.50
CA THR A 140 -54.59 -5.47 -26.32
C THR A 140 -53.35 -5.27 -27.19
N PRO A 141 -52.12 -5.43 -26.66
CA PRO A 141 -50.97 -5.86 -27.46
C PRO A 141 -50.51 -7.28 -27.05
N PRO A 142 -49.82 -8.00 -27.95
CA PRO A 142 -49.66 -9.44 -27.86
C PRO A 142 -48.59 -9.85 -26.84
N SER A 143 -48.79 -11.02 -26.24
CA SER A 143 -47.76 -11.78 -25.53
C SER A 143 -46.55 -12.01 -26.44
N ALA A 144 -45.43 -11.38 -26.12
CA ALA A 144 -44.15 -11.73 -26.68
C ALA A 144 -43.57 -12.92 -25.90
N THR A 145 -43.82 -14.13 -26.43
CA THR A 145 -43.01 -15.32 -26.14
C THR A 145 -41.57 -15.01 -26.52
N ARG A 146 -40.67 -14.89 -25.53
CA ARG A 146 -39.22 -14.85 -25.81
C ARG A 146 -38.79 -16.25 -26.25
N THR A 147 -38.60 -16.41 -27.55
CA THR A 147 -37.81 -17.51 -28.12
C THR A 147 -36.38 -17.40 -27.58
N PRO A 148 -35.74 -18.49 -27.13
CA PRO A 148 -34.33 -18.46 -26.79
C PRO A 148 -33.52 -18.17 -28.05
N THR A 149 -32.92 -16.98 -28.11
CA THR A 149 -31.91 -16.65 -29.11
C THR A 149 -30.72 -17.58 -28.90
N ALA A 150 -30.43 -18.40 -29.91
CA ALA A 150 -29.24 -19.24 -29.92
C ALA A 150 -28.00 -18.37 -29.67
N SER A 151 -27.16 -18.79 -28.71
CA SER A 151 -25.86 -18.19 -28.47
C SER A 151 -25.09 -18.10 -29.80
N PRO A 152 -24.55 -16.93 -30.17
CA PRO A 152 -23.65 -16.86 -31.30
C PRO A 152 -22.43 -17.73 -30.99
N VAL A 153 -22.06 -18.56 -31.97
CA VAL A 153 -20.80 -19.30 -31.98
C VAL A 153 -19.67 -18.28 -31.74
N PRO A 154 -18.75 -18.52 -30.80
CA PRO A 154 -17.64 -17.61 -30.57
C PRO A 154 -16.79 -17.58 -31.84
N THR A 155 -16.81 -16.44 -32.54
CA THR A 155 -15.83 -16.11 -33.55
C THR A 155 -14.48 -16.10 -32.83
N ALA A 156 -13.57 -16.99 -33.26
CA ALA A 156 -12.22 -17.07 -32.70
C ALA A 156 -11.60 -15.67 -32.68
N ALA A 157 -11.14 -15.25 -31.50
CA ALA A 157 -10.36 -14.03 -31.35
C ALA A 157 -9.17 -14.09 -32.32
N PRO A 158 -8.85 -12.99 -33.05
CA PRO A 158 -7.67 -12.96 -33.89
C PRO A 158 -6.43 -13.27 -33.05
N ALA A 159 -5.53 -14.09 -33.58
CA ALA A 159 -4.26 -14.38 -32.93
C ALA A 159 -3.52 -13.07 -32.61
N PRO A 160 -2.91 -12.94 -31.42
CA PRO A 160 -2.14 -11.75 -31.10
C PRO A 160 -1.02 -11.55 -32.14
N PRO A 161 -0.77 -10.31 -32.60
CA PRO A 161 0.33 -10.05 -33.52
C PRO A 161 1.66 -10.49 -32.90
N SER A 162 2.53 -11.08 -33.71
CA SER A 162 3.88 -11.46 -33.28
C SER A 162 4.68 -10.20 -32.92
N LEU A 163 4.95 -9.99 -31.64
CA LEU A 163 5.64 -8.80 -31.10
C LEU A 163 7.17 -8.90 -31.17
N THR A 164 7.72 -9.55 -32.20
CA THR A 164 9.15 -9.50 -32.46
C THR A 164 9.46 -8.10 -33.01
N PRO A 165 10.14 -7.23 -32.25
CA PRO A 165 10.30 -5.84 -32.66
C PRO A 165 11.17 -5.77 -33.91
N PRO A 166 10.68 -5.24 -35.05
CA PRO A 166 11.56 -4.83 -36.13
C PRO A 166 12.47 -3.70 -35.63
N ALA A 167 13.70 -3.62 -36.13
CA ALA A 167 14.58 -2.48 -35.86
C ALA A 167 13.83 -1.19 -36.28
N PRO A 168 13.74 -0.16 -35.42
CA PRO A 168 12.93 1.00 -35.70
C PRO A 168 13.55 1.81 -36.85
N GLU A 169 12.92 1.76 -38.03
CA GLU A 169 13.10 2.81 -39.04
C GLU A 169 12.51 4.10 -38.46
N SER A 170 13.33 5.15 -38.35
CA SER A 170 12.96 6.41 -37.71
C SER A 170 11.89 7.15 -38.52
N SER A 171 10.61 6.89 -38.26
CA SER A 171 9.58 7.88 -38.56
C SER A 171 9.63 8.96 -37.48
N ASP A 172 9.83 10.21 -37.86
CA ASP A 172 9.92 11.41 -37.00
C ASP A 172 8.66 11.70 -36.13
N ASP A 173 7.67 10.81 -36.10
CA ASP A 173 6.36 11.02 -35.47
C ASP A 173 6.20 10.36 -34.08
N GLY A 174 7.28 9.84 -33.49
CA GLY A 174 7.27 9.26 -32.14
C GLY A 174 7.29 10.31 -31.02
N PRO A 175 6.99 9.94 -29.76
CA PRO A 175 7.14 10.83 -28.62
C PRO A 175 8.58 11.38 -28.52
N ALA A 176 8.74 12.65 -28.19
CA ALA A 176 10.05 13.23 -27.92
C ALA A 176 10.54 12.74 -26.55
N ILE A 177 11.74 12.14 -26.48
CA ILE A 177 12.29 11.59 -25.23
C ILE A 177 13.51 12.39 -24.79
N HIS A 178 13.42 12.98 -23.60
CA HIS A 178 14.42 13.82 -22.95
C HIS A 178 14.97 13.10 -21.70
N PHE A 179 16.28 12.92 -21.64
CA PHE A 179 16.94 12.30 -20.48
C PHE A 179 17.55 13.38 -19.57
N TRP A 180 17.38 13.22 -18.27
CA TRP A 180 17.81 14.16 -17.23
C TRP A 180 18.74 13.45 -16.25
N GLY A 181 19.85 14.10 -15.92
CA GLY A 181 20.95 13.50 -15.18
C GLY A 181 21.79 12.53 -16.05
N ASP A 182 22.66 11.76 -15.39
CA ASP A 182 23.59 10.84 -16.04
C ASP A 182 22.93 9.49 -16.35
N VAL A 183 21.89 9.48 -17.21
CA VAL A 183 21.26 8.23 -17.68
C VAL A 183 22.18 7.51 -18.67
N PRO A 184 22.69 6.30 -18.37
CA PRO A 184 23.55 5.55 -19.27
C PRO A 184 22.92 5.28 -20.64
N GLU A 185 23.71 5.33 -21.71
CA GLU A 185 23.22 5.18 -23.09
C GLU A 185 22.41 3.89 -23.32
N TYR A 186 22.84 2.76 -22.75
CA TYR A 186 22.09 1.49 -22.87
C TYR A 186 20.68 1.57 -22.25
N GLN A 187 20.53 2.29 -21.14
CA GLN A 187 19.22 2.53 -20.51
C GLN A 187 18.37 3.47 -21.37
N GLN A 188 18.99 4.47 -21.99
CA GLN A 188 18.28 5.35 -22.93
C GLN A 188 17.72 4.58 -24.12
N VAL A 189 18.49 3.67 -24.72
CA VAL A 189 18.05 2.81 -25.82
C VAL A 189 16.87 1.95 -25.39
N ALA A 190 16.94 1.33 -24.20
CA ALA A 190 15.86 0.50 -23.69
C ALA A 190 14.56 1.29 -23.44
N VAL A 191 14.64 2.50 -22.87
CA VAL A 191 13.47 3.36 -22.66
C VAL A 191 12.86 3.79 -23.98
N ARG A 192 13.68 4.14 -24.97
CA ARG A 192 13.19 4.47 -26.33
C ARG A 192 12.45 3.29 -26.95
N ALA A 193 13.03 2.09 -26.87
CA ALA A 193 12.41 0.87 -27.39
C ALA A 193 11.09 0.53 -26.68
N ARG A 194 11.04 0.59 -25.33
CA ARG A 194 9.80 0.37 -24.56
C ARG A 194 8.74 1.42 -24.91
N THR A 195 9.10 2.69 -24.97
CA THR A 195 8.17 3.77 -25.33
C THR A 195 7.57 3.56 -26.73
N ALA A 196 8.39 3.19 -27.71
CA ALA A 196 7.91 2.89 -29.06
C ALA A 196 6.95 1.70 -29.07
N SER A 197 7.28 0.61 -28.36
CA SER A 197 6.41 -0.58 -28.24
C SER A 197 5.08 -0.27 -27.56
N VAL A 198 5.08 0.58 -26.53
CA VAL A 198 3.87 1.02 -25.83
C VAL A 198 2.96 1.84 -26.76
N VAL A 199 3.53 2.79 -27.51
CA VAL A 199 2.80 3.60 -28.50
C VAL A 199 2.15 2.69 -29.55
N GLU A 200 2.93 1.79 -30.14
CA GLU A 200 2.44 0.87 -31.18
C GLU A 200 1.32 -0.02 -30.65
N PHE A 201 1.48 -0.59 -29.45
CA PHE A 201 0.47 -1.44 -28.83
C PHE A 201 -0.87 -0.72 -28.66
N PHE A 202 -0.85 0.48 -28.07
CA PHE A 202 -2.09 1.22 -27.81
C PHE A 202 -2.72 1.81 -29.07
N GLU A 203 -1.92 2.20 -30.05
CA GLU A 203 -2.41 2.62 -31.36
C GLU A 203 -3.09 1.46 -32.09
N ALA A 204 -2.45 0.29 -32.12
CA ALA A 204 -3.02 -0.91 -32.75
C ALA A 204 -4.30 -1.38 -32.04
N ARG A 205 -4.32 -1.33 -30.70
CA ARG A 205 -5.44 -1.84 -29.90
C ARG A 205 -6.64 -0.89 -29.86
N TYR A 206 -6.40 0.41 -29.72
CA TYR A 206 -7.46 1.40 -29.50
C TYR A 206 -7.66 2.39 -30.64
N GLY A 207 -6.78 2.40 -31.65
CA GLY A 207 -6.79 3.38 -32.73
C GLY A 207 -6.52 4.80 -32.22
N VAL A 208 -5.74 4.93 -31.14
CA VAL A 208 -5.41 6.22 -30.53
C VAL A 208 -3.91 6.38 -30.39
N ARG A 209 -3.38 7.45 -30.99
CA ARG A 209 -2.02 7.94 -30.80
C ARG A 209 -2.09 9.32 -30.14
N VAL A 210 -1.21 9.59 -29.19
CA VAL A 210 -1.11 10.91 -28.53
C VAL A 210 -0.07 11.77 -29.26
N PRO A 211 -0.48 12.73 -30.11
CA PRO A 211 0.46 13.56 -30.85
C PRO A 211 1.18 14.56 -29.92
N GLY A 212 2.46 14.81 -30.19
CA GLY A 212 3.25 15.81 -29.45
C GLY A 212 3.53 15.43 -27.99
N LEU A 213 3.45 14.14 -27.65
CA LEU A 213 3.80 13.64 -26.33
C LEU A 213 5.30 13.79 -26.08
N GLU A 214 5.67 14.40 -24.96
CA GLU A 214 7.06 14.48 -24.51
C GLU A 214 7.25 13.56 -23.29
N VAL A 215 8.37 12.84 -23.25
CA VAL A 215 8.75 11.90 -22.18
C VAL A 215 10.07 12.36 -21.58
N HIS A 216 10.04 12.73 -20.31
CA HIS A 216 11.18 13.16 -19.52
C HIS A 216 11.57 12.02 -18.57
N VAL A 217 12.80 11.54 -18.70
CA VAL A 217 13.32 10.39 -17.94
C VAL A 217 14.43 10.87 -17.03
N GLY A 218 14.23 10.77 -15.72
CA GLY A 218 15.23 11.14 -14.72
C GLY A 218 16.05 9.94 -14.27
N ALA A 219 17.38 10.10 -14.17
CA ALA A 219 18.28 9.09 -13.61
C ALA A 219 17.93 8.71 -12.16
N ASP A 220 17.44 9.68 -11.39
CA ASP A 220 16.99 9.54 -10.01
C ASP A 220 15.87 10.56 -9.69
N ASP A 221 15.43 10.62 -8.43
CA ASP A 221 14.39 11.55 -7.98
C ASP A 221 14.81 13.02 -8.16
N ALA A 222 16.09 13.37 -7.97
CA ALA A 222 16.57 14.74 -8.07
C ALA A 222 16.57 15.22 -9.53
N ALA A 223 17.05 14.38 -10.45
CA ALA A 223 17.00 14.66 -11.88
C ALA A 223 15.56 14.78 -12.40
N LEU A 224 14.64 13.97 -11.87
CA LEU A 224 13.22 14.03 -12.24
C LEU A 224 12.53 15.29 -11.69
N ASP A 225 12.87 15.70 -10.46
CA ASP A 225 12.41 16.95 -9.86
C ASP A 225 12.91 18.15 -10.66
N GLU A 226 14.19 18.16 -11.07
CA GLU A 226 14.77 19.19 -11.94
C GLU A 226 14.05 19.24 -13.29
N ALA A 227 13.82 18.09 -13.93
CA ALA A 227 13.07 17.99 -15.18
C ALA A 227 11.67 18.62 -15.04
N THR A 228 10.98 18.31 -13.95
CA THR A 228 9.63 18.79 -13.67
C THR A 228 9.62 20.30 -13.43
N GLU A 229 10.56 20.81 -12.61
CA GLU A 229 10.66 22.24 -12.33
C GLU A 229 11.04 23.03 -13.58
N SER A 230 11.97 22.54 -14.39
CA SER A 230 12.40 23.18 -15.64
C SER A 230 11.28 23.25 -16.68
N THR A 231 10.48 22.19 -16.77
CA THR A 231 9.45 22.08 -17.83
C THR A 231 8.11 22.71 -17.41
N VAL A 232 7.71 22.56 -16.14
CA VAL A 232 6.39 22.97 -15.62
C VAL A 232 6.46 24.18 -14.69
N GLY A 233 7.64 24.56 -14.19
CA GLY A 233 7.83 25.69 -13.28
C GLY A 233 7.39 25.42 -11.84
N ALA A 234 7.25 24.15 -11.43
CA ALA A 234 6.87 23.78 -10.08
C ALA A 234 7.62 22.52 -9.62
N SER A 235 8.28 22.61 -8.47
CA SER A 235 8.76 21.43 -7.74
C SER A 235 7.55 20.71 -7.12
N THR A 236 7.42 19.42 -7.40
CA THR A 236 6.49 18.56 -6.68
C THR A 236 7.29 17.38 -6.20
N SER A 237 7.26 17.05 -4.90
CA SER A 237 7.88 15.81 -4.44
C SER A 237 7.16 14.63 -5.10
N LEU A 238 7.82 13.91 -6.01
CA LEU A 238 7.21 12.87 -6.83
C LEU A 238 7.55 11.47 -6.32
N TYR A 239 6.56 10.57 -6.36
CA TYR A 239 6.77 9.13 -6.33
C TYR A 239 6.86 8.65 -7.78
N GLN A 240 8.09 8.38 -8.24
CA GLN A 240 8.47 7.56 -9.42
C GLN A 240 8.01 7.98 -10.83
N ALA A 241 6.77 8.46 -11.04
CA ALA A 241 6.27 8.78 -12.38
C ALA A 241 5.02 9.70 -12.38
N ARG A 242 4.82 10.54 -13.41
CA ARG A 242 3.63 11.40 -13.55
C ARG A 242 3.32 11.80 -15.00
N TYR A 243 2.05 12.05 -15.30
CA TYR A 243 1.61 12.79 -16.48
C TYR A 243 1.13 14.21 -16.13
N ILE A 244 1.63 15.25 -16.81
CA ILE A 244 1.21 16.65 -16.66
C ILE A 244 1.09 17.29 -18.04
N ASP A 245 -0.12 17.73 -18.43
CA ASP A 245 -0.31 18.58 -19.61
C ASP A 245 0.31 18.08 -20.94
N GLY A 246 0.41 16.76 -21.15
CA GLY A 246 1.05 16.19 -22.35
C GLY A 246 2.51 15.78 -22.15
N LEU A 247 3.02 15.92 -20.93
CA LEU A 247 4.38 15.57 -20.52
C LEU A 247 4.34 14.35 -19.61
N LEU A 248 5.16 13.36 -19.91
CA LEU A 248 5.38 12.16 -19.10
C LEU A 248 6.70 12.31 -18.36
N PHE A 249 6.69 12.14 -17.04
CA PHE A 249 7.88 12.13 -16.20
C PHE A 249 8.05 10.72 -15.64
N VAL A 250 9.20 10.07 -15.88
CA VAL A 250 9.45 8.67 -15.50
C VAL A 250 10.83 8.56 -14.86
N ARG A 251 10.93 7.83 -13.74
CA ARG A 251 12.22 7.48 -13.14
C ARG A 251 12.82 6.27 -13.83
N MET A 252 14.14 6.28 -14.02
CA MET A 252 14.84 5.28 -14.83
C MET A 252 14.79 3.86 -14.24
N ASP A 253 14.64 3.71 -12.94
CA ASP A 253 14.48 2.40 -12.27
C ASP A 253 13.03 1.89 -12.26
N ALA A 254 12.10 2.60 -12.90
CA ALA A 254 10.69 2.24 -12.99
C ALA A 254 10.13 2.34 -14.43
N PRO A 255 10.83 1.84 -15.48
CA PRO A 255 10.40 1.97 -16.87
C PRO A 255 9.09 1.23 -17.18
N GLU A 256 8.69 0.27 -16.34
CA GLU A 256 7.39 -0.42 -16.40
C GLU A 256 6.19 0.48 -16.10
N TYR A 257 6.40 1.72 -15.67
CA TYR A 257 5.31 2.69 -15.55
C TYR A 257 5.01 3.43 -16.85
N ILE A 258 5.82 3.27 -17.91
CA ILE A 258 5.60 3.96 -19.19
C ILE A 258 4.24 3.57 -19.79
N GLU A 259 3.86 2.30 -19.78
CA GLU A 259 2.56 1.86 -20.30
C GLU A 259 1.37 2.44 -19.51
N HIS A 260 1.48 2.49 -18.18
CA HIS A 260 0.44 3.05 -17.30
C HIS A 260 0.26 4.55 -17.56
N LEU A 261 1.36 5.29 -17.63
CA LEU A 261 1.32 6.72 -17.85
C LEU A 261 0.97 7.08 -19.31
N TYR A 262 1.40 6.29 -20.29
CA TYR A 262 0.98 6.50 -21.68
C TYR A 262 -0.54 6.35 -21.83
N PHE A 263 -1.14 5.37 -21.14
CA PHE A 263 -2.59 5.28 -21.13
C PHE A 263 -3.25 6.48 -20.44
N GLN A 264 -2.66 7.04 -19.37
CA GLN A 264 -3.13 8.33 -18.82
C GLN A 264 -3.02 9.47 -19.83
N ALA A 265 -1.97 9.50 -20.66
CA ALA A 265 -1.86 10.46 -21.75
C ALA A 265 -2.98 10.28 -22.80
N ILE A 266 -3.37 9.03 -23.11
CA ILE A 266 -4.54 8.73 -23.95
C ILE A 266 -5.83 9.26 -23.31
N GLN A 267 -6.06 8.99 -22.01
CA GLN A 267 -7.24 9.47 -21.28
C GLN A 267 -7.36 10.99 -21.39
N ASP A 268 -6.25 11.69 -21.18
CA ASP A 268 -6.20 13.14 -21.23
C ASP A 268 -6.34 13.66 -22.67
N HIS A 269 -5.72 13.03 -23.65
CA HIS A 269 -5.86 13.39 -25.07
C HIS A 269 -7.32 13.29 -25.53
N LEU A 270 -8.00 12.17 -25.21
CA LEU A 270 -9.38 11.93 -25.63
C LEU A 270 -10.39 12.80 -24.89
N SER A 271 -10.08 13.20 -23.66
CA SER A 271 -10.97 14.04 -22.84
C SER A 271 -10.81 15.54 -23.08
N GLN A 272 -9.89 15.98 -23.97
CA GLN A 272 -9.69 17.38 -24.33
C GLN A 272 -10.92 17.96 -25.08
N GLY A 273 -11.90 18.43 -24.30
CA GLY A 273 -13.05 19.20 -24.77
C GLY A 273 -13.34 20.43 -23.90
N ARG A 274 -13.47 21.60 -24.56
CA ARG A 274 -13.96 22.93 -24.11
C ARG A 274 -13.48 23.57 -22.79
N GLY A 275 -12.70 22.90 -21.95
CA GLY A 275 -12.06 23.50 -20.78
C GLY A 275 -10.62 23.88 -21.11
N GLY A 276 -10.20 25.12 -20.82
CA GLY A 276 -8.78 25.47 -20.81
C GLY A 276 -7.97 24.62 -19.80
N PRO A 277 -6.67 24.88 -19.62
CA PRO A 277 -5.76 24.05 -18.82
C PRO A 277 -6.25 23.69 -17.40
N ARG A 278 -7.17 24.49 -16.82
CA ARG A 278 -7.75 24.31 -15.48
C ARG A 278 -9.20 23.80 -15.45
N GLY A 279 -9.79 23.49 -16.61
CA GLY A 279 -11.22 23.14 -16.76
C GLY A 279 -11.48 21.70 -17.20
N ARG A 280 -10.51 20.79 -17.05
CA ARG A 280 -10.64 19.39 -17.46
C ARG A 280 -11.78 18.72 -16.70
N VAL A 281 -12.75 18.18 -17.42
CA VAL A 281 -13.75 17.26 -16.85
C VAL A 281 -13.06 15.91 -16.71
N ILE A 282 -12.33 15.76 -15.62
CA ILE A 282 -11.73 14.49 -15.26
C ILE A 282 -12.82 13.64 -14.60
N GLY A 283 -12.93 12.38 -15.02
CA GLY A 283 -13.73 11.38 -14.32
C GLY A 283 -13.31 11.22 -12.85
N PRO A 284 -14.00 10.37 -12.08
CA PRO A 284 -13.55 10.09 -10.72
C PRO A 284 -12.15 9.45 -10.77
N GLY A 285 -11.26 9.85 -9.85
CA GLY A 285 -9.85 9.45 -9.89
C GLY A 285 -9.61 7.93 -9.86
N TRP A 286 -10.50 7.16 -9.23
CA TRP A 286 -10.44 5.70 -9.25
C TRP A 286 -10.64 5.13 -10.67
N LEU A 287 -11.48 5.74 -11.49
CA LEU A 287 -11.74 5.23 -12.85
C LEU A 287 -10.52 5.46 -13.73
N ASN A 288 -9.89 6.64 -13.63
CA ASN A 288 -8.67 6.94 -14.37
C ASN A 288 -7.51 6.04 -13.96
N GLN A 289 -7.28 5.88 -12.66
CA GLN A 289 -6.20 4.99 -12.19
C GLN A 289 -6.49 3.53 -12.51
N GLY A 290 -7.72 3.07 -12.27
CA GLY A 290 -8.09 1.68 -12.52
C GLY A 290 -7.96 1.28 -13.97
N THR A 291 -8.39 2.13 -14.90
CA THR A 291 -8.30 1.83 -16.33
C THR A 291 -6.87 1.94 -16.86
N ALA A 292 -6.04 2.84 -16.32
CA ALA A 292 -4.62 2.88 -16.62
C ALA A 292 -3.89 1.62 -16.13
N MET A 293 -4.19 1.14 -14.92
CA MET A 293 -3.65 -0.12 -14.41
C MET A 293 -4.09 -1.31 -15.25
N TYR A 294 -5.38 -1.40 -15.59
CA TYR A 294 -5.89 -2.46 -16.47
C TYR A 294 -5.21 -2.43 -17.86
N ALA A 295 -5.06 -1.25 -18.45
CA ALA A 295 -4.39 -1.08 -19.74
C ALA A 295 -2.90 -1.46 -19.71
N SER A 296 -2.19 -1.13 -18.62
CA SER A 296 -0.82 -1.57 -18.37
C SER A 296 -0.73 -3.10 -18.27
N GLN A 297 -1.67 -3.75 -17.58
CA GLN A 297 -1.72 -5.21 -17.47
C GLN A 297 -1.99 -5.89 -18.82
N LEU A 298 -2.84 -5.29 -19.67
CA LEU A 298 -3.03 -5.76 -21.05
C LEU A 298 -1.76 -5.68 -21.89
N TYR A 299 -0.96 -4.61 -21.72
CA TYR A 299 0.32 -4.49 -22.40
C TYR A 299 1.30 -5.59 -21.93
N GLN A 300 1.41 -5.80 -20.62
CA GLN A 300 2.27 -6.84 -20.03
C GLN A 300 1.88 -8.25 -20.49
N ASP A 301 0.58 -8.53 -20.58
CA ASP A 301 0.05 -9.80 -21.10
C ASP A 301 0.44 -10.01 -22.57
N ALA A 302 0.26 -8.98 -23.40
CA ALA A 302 0.63 -9.04 -24.81
C ALA A 302 2.14 -9.31 -24.99
N ARG A 303 2.98 -8.76 -24.10
CA ARG A 303 4.43 -8.98 -24.10
C ARG A 303 4.86 -10.33 -23.51
N GLY A 304 3.94 -11.09 -22.92
CA GLY A 304 4.26 -12.31 -22.16
C GLY A 304 5.07 -12.03 -20.89
N GLU A 305 5.06 -10.78 -20.40
CA GLU A 305 5.75 -10.37 -19.17
C GLU A 305 4.97 -10.84 -17.95
N ARG A 306 3.64 -10.70 -18.00
CA ARG A 306 2.73 -11.11 -16.95
C ARG A 306 1.35 -11.37 -17.52
N SER A 307 0.79 -12.56 -17.32
CA SER A 307 -0.53 -12.86 -17.86
C SER A 307 -1.62 -11.98 -17.25
N LEU A 308 -2.63 -11.63 -18.04
CA LEU A 308 -3.76 -10.83 -17.55
C LEU A 308 -4.48 -11.53 -16.40
N ASP A 309 -4.68 -12.86 -16.48
CA ASP A 309 -5.32 -13.65 -15.43
C ASP A 309 -4.55 -13.57 -14.10
N GLU A 310 -3.22 -13.67 -14.14
CA GLU A 310 -2.38 -13.56 -12.94
C GLU A 310 -2.45 -12.15 -12.33
N ALA A 311 -2.44 -11.11 -13.18
CA ALA A 311 -2.57 -9.73 -12.76
C ALA A 311 -3.97 -9.44 -12.17
N MET A 312 -5.01 -10.01 -12.77
CA MET A 312 -6.40 -9.93 -12.31
C MET A 312 -6.57 -10.63 -10.98
N ASP A 313 -6.03 -11.83 -10.82
CA ASP A 313 -6.08 -12.56 -9.56
C ASP A 313 -5.28 -11.84 -8.46
N SER A 314 -4.14 -11.23 -8.82
CA SER A 314 -3.39 -10.35 -7.92
C SER A 314 -4.23 -9.16 -7.47
N ASN A 315 -4.94 -8.50 -8.39
CA ASN A 315 -5.85 -7.40 -8.08
C ASN A 315 -7.05 -7.84 -7.24
N ARG A 316 -7.70 -8.97 -7.56
CA ARG A 316 -8.79 -9.55 -6.76
C ARG A 316 -8.34 -9.85 -5.35
N ARG A 317 -7.16 -10.49 -5.20
CA ARG A 317 -6.51 -10.69 -3.92
C ARG A 317 -6.31 -9.34 -3.24
N ARG A 318 -5.50 -8.41 -3.76
CA ARG A 318 -5.24 -7.11 -3.11
C ARG A 318 -6.51 -6.34 -2.75
N ALA A 319 -7.46 -6.24 -3.68
CA ALA A 319 -8.75 -5.62 -3.48
C ALA A 319 -9.57 -6.32 -2.39
N SER A 320 -9.46 -7.64 -2.21
CA SER A 320 -10.13 -8.32 -1.10
C SER A 320 -9.66 -7.85 0.28
N TYR A 321 -8.41 -7.39 0.44
CA TYR A 321 -7.86 -6.92 1.73
C TYR A 321 -8.35 -5.52 2.10
N MET A 322 -8.94 -4.81 1.14
CA MET A 322 -9.26 -3.42 1.30
C MET A 322 -10.61 -3.18 1.95
N SER A 323 -10.63 -2.64 3.16
CA SER A 323 -11.90 -2.16 3.76
C SER A 323 -12.49 -0.96 2.98
N GLY A 324 -11.67 -0.29 2.17
CA GLY A 324 -12.08 0.83 1.31
C GLY A 324 -13.11 0.44 0.24
N THR A 325 -14.25 1.12 0.26
CA THR A 325 -15.24 1.13 -0.83
C THR A 325 -14.79 2.05 -1.96
N LEU A 326 -15.29 1.80 -3.17
CA LEU A 326 -15.03 2.68 -4.32
C LEU A 326 -15.46 4.13 -4.05
N ALA A 327 -16.53 4.32 -3.25
CA ALA A 327 -16.98 5.64 -2.80
C ALA A 327 -15.98 6.34 -1.87
N GLN A 328 -15.31 5.61 -0.98
CA GLN A 328 -14.27 6.16 -0.11
C GLN A 328 -13.06 6.61 -0.92
N ILE A 329 -12.61 5.77 -1.87
CA ILE A 329 -11.52 6.08 -2.81
C ILE A 329 -11.88 7.32 -3.64
N ALA A 330 -13.09 7.37 -4.20
CA ALA A 330 -13.59 8.52 -4.97
C ALA A 330 -13.60 9.83 -4.16
N SER A 331 -13.79 9.75 -2.84
CA SER A 331 -13.83 10.93 -1.97
C SER A 331 -12.45 11.38 -1.46
N GLY A 332 -11.36 10.69 -1.82
CA GLY A 332 -10.02 10.98 -1.32
C GLY A 332 -9.87 10.81 0.20
N ARG A 333 -10.76 10.02 0.83
CA ARG A 333 -10.77 9.78 2.28
C ARG A 333 -10.05 8.50 2.71
N SER A 334 -9.67 7.65 1.76
CA SER A 334 -8.71 6.57 1.96
C SER A 334 -7.31 7.06 1.58
N ASP A 335 -6.27 6.31 1.96
CA ASP A 335 -5.00 6.33 1.24
C ASP A 335 -5.33 6.39 -0.27
N GLY A 336 -4.85 7.43 -0.95
CA GLY A 336 -5.37 7.83 -2.27
C GLY A 336 -5.31 6.69 -3.29
N PRO A 337 -5.91 6.84 -4.49
CA PRO A 337 -5.81 5.81 -5.54
C PRO A 337 -4.36 5.52 -5.97
N TRP A 338 -3.43 6.39 -5.56
CA TRP A 338 -1.98 6.33 -5.76
C TRP A 338 -1.22 5.52 -4.70
N THR A 339 -1.92 5.11 -3.64
CA THR A 339 -1.36 4.15 -2.69
C THR A 339 -1.69 2.75 -3.18
N ASP A 340 -0.74 1.83 -3.05
CA ASP A 340 -0.82 0.43 -3.49
C ASP A 340 -2.16 -0.27 -3.16
N PRO A 341 -2.84 0.04 -2.04
CA PRO A 341 -4.12 -0.57 -1.75
C PRO A 341 -5.30 0.00 -2.57
N GLY A 342 -5.32 1.31 -2.82
CA GLY A 342 -6.41 1.98 -3.57
C GLY A 342 -6.39 1.67 -5.08
N GLY A 343 -5.19 1.52 -5.66
CA GLY A 343 -5.01 1.17 -7.06
C GLY A 343 -5.59 -0.20 -7.41
N SER A 344 -5.41 -1.20 -6.54
CA SER A 344 -5.91 -2.55 -6.77
C SER A 344 -7.45 -2.64 -6.83
N VAL A 345 -8.14 -1.89 -5.96
CA VAL A 345 -9.62 -1.80 -5.98
C VAL A 345 -10.09 -1.07 -7.24
N ALA A 346 -9.38 -0.01 -7.64
CA ALA A 346 -9.65 0.73 -8.86
C ALA A 346 -9.47 -0.14 -10.11
N ALA A 347 -8.38 -0.92 -10.18
CA ALA A 347 -8.12 -1.85 -11.27
C ALA A 347 -9.19 -2.95 -11.35
N LEU A 348 -9.60 -3.52 -10.21
CA LEU A 348 -10.73 -4.47 -10.16
C LEU A 348 -12.04 -3.83 -10.65
N ALA A 349 -12.29 -2.56 -10.29
CA ALA A 349 -13.45 -1.84 -10.80
C ALA A 349 -13.38 -1.62 -12.32
N ALA A 350 -12.20 -1.32 -12.87
CA ALA A 350 -12.02 -1.18 -14.32
C ALA A 350 -12.27 -2.49 -15.06
N ILE A 351 -11.77 -3.61 -14.54
CA ILE A 351 -12.06 -4.97 -15.08
C ILE A 351 -13.55 -5.22 -15.08
N TRP A 352 -14.23 -5.01 -13.95
CA TRP A 352 -15.67 -5.18 -13.86
C TRP A 352 -16.42 -4.33 -14.89
N LEU A 353 -16.00 -3.07 -15.11
CA LEU A 353 -16.60 -2.22 -16.14
C LEU A 353 -16.37 -2.73 -17.56
N VAL A 354 -15.21 -3.33 -17.84
CA VAL A 354 -14.93 -4.01 -19.12
C VAL A 354 -15.86 -5.21 -19.29
N GLU A 355 -16.17 -5.96 -18.24
CA GLU A 355 -17.18 -7.03 -18.30
C GLU A 355 -18.58 -6.50 -18.62
N GLN A 356 -18.92 -5.27 -18.17
CA GLN A 356 -20.23 -4.67 -18.43
C GLN A 356 -20.35 -4.04 -19.83
N GLY A 357 -19.34 -3.30 -20.27
CA GLY A 357 -19.39 -2.50 -21.52
C GLY A 357 -18.51 -3.02 -22.66
N GLY A 358 -17.70 -4.05 -22.42
CA GLY A 358 -16.58 -4.42 -23.29
C GLY A 358 -15.39 -3.48 -23.15
N GLU A 359 -14.26 -3.87 -23.70
CA GLU A 359 -13.02 -3.10 -23.57
C GLU A 359 -13.07 -1.73 -24.27
N GLY A 360 -13.73 -1.66 -25.44
CA GLY A 360 -13.91 -0.42 -26.19
C GLY A 360 -14.63 0.68 -25.40
N ALA A 361 -15.50 0.29 -24.44
CA ALA A 361 -16.22 1.23 -23.58
C ALA A 361 -15.28 2.11 -22.74
N LEU A 362 -14.07 1.62 -22.41
CA LEU A 362 -13.07 2.42 -21.69
C LEU A 362 -12.67 3.65 -22.51
N VAL A 363 -12.30 3.45 -23.78
CA VAL A 363 -11.85 4.53 -24.67
C VAL A 363 -13.03 5.41 -25.06
N ASP A 364 -14.20 4.82 -25.29
CA ASP A 364 -15.41 5.57 -25.62
C ASP A 364 -15.88 6.47 -24.47
N TYR A 365 -15.65 6.06 -23.22
CA TYR A 365 -15.87 6.92 -22.06
C TYR A 365 -15.04 8.20 -22.17
N TYR A 366 -13.73 8.09 -22.40
CA TYR A 366 -12.84 9.25 -22.52
C TYR A 366 -13.15 10.12 -23.74
N ARG A 367 -13.49 9.52 -24.89
CA ARG A 367 -13.96 10.27 -26.08
C ARG A 367 -15.21 11.08 -25.78
N GLN A 368 -16.14 10.51 -25.03
CA GLN A 368 -17.40 11.18 -24.67
C GLN A 368 -17.21 12.32 -23.69
N LEU A 369 -16.20 12.27 -22.79
CA LEU A 369 -15.91 13.36 -21.84
C LEU A 369 -15.68 14.72 -22.51
N GLY A 370 -15.17 14.75 -23.74
CA GLY A 370 -14.96 16.01 -24.46
C GLY A 370 -16.26 16.74 -24.84
N SER A 371 -17.39 16.03 -24.88
CA SER A 371 -18.70 16.58 -25.29
C SER A 371 -19.78 16.47 -24.21
N LYS A 372 -19.61 15.57 -23.24
CA LYS A 372 -20.58 15.23 -22.20
C LYS A 372 -19.97 15.42 -20.81
N GLY A 373 -20.82 15.59 -19.80
CA GLY A 373 -20.37 15.46 -18.41
C GLY A 373 -19.97 14.02 -18.09
N TRP A 374 -19.05 13.81 -17.14
CA TRP A 374 -18.53 12.48 -16.84
C TRP A 374 -19.59 11.43 -16.50
N ARG A 375 -20.71 11.83 -15.89
CA ARG A 375 -21.83 10.92 -15.55
C ARG A 375 -22.51 10.38 -16.81
N GLU A 376 -22.82 11.28 -17.74
CA GLU A 376 -23.48 10.92 -19.00
C GLU A 376 -22.54 10.12 -19.90
N ALA A 377 -21.25 10.47 -19.93
CA ALA A 377 -20.23 9.69 -20.62
C ALA A 377 -20.11 8.27 -20.02
N PHE A 378 -20.11 8.17 -18.69
CA PHE A 378 -20.04 6.89 -17.97
C PHE A 378 -21.25 6.01 -18.29
N GLU A 379 -22.45 6.55 -18.15
CA GLU A 379 -23.70 5.85 -18.45
C GLU A 379 -23.78 5.42 -19.91
N GLY A 380 -23.37 6.29 -20.83
CA GLY A 380 -23.34 6.00 -22.27
C GLY A 380 -22.35 4.92 -22.67
N SER A 381 -21.21 4.81 -21.98
CA SER A 381 -20.19 3.80 -22.30
C SER A 381 -20.43 2.45 -21.63
N PHE A 382 -20.81 2.45 -20.35
CA PHE A 382 -20.90 1.22 -19.56
C PHE A 382 -22.32 0.69 -19.40
N GLY A 383 -23.35 1.47 -19.74
CA GLY A 383 -24.75 1.07 -19.57
C GLY A 383 -25.22 0.99 -18.12
N ILE A 384 -24.44 1.53 -17.17
CA ILE A 384 -24.73 1.52 -15.73
C ILE A 384 -25.02 2.96 -15.28
N PRO A 385 -26.16 3.23 -14.61
CA PRO A 385 -26.41 4.53 -13.97
C PRO A 385 -25.26 4.90 -13.03
N HIS A 386 -24.70 6.10 -13.15
CA HIS A 386 -23.56 6.50 -12.32
C HIS A 386 -23.91 6.49 -10.82
N SER A 387 -25.20 6.63 -10.47
CA SER A 387 -25.70 6.56 -9.10
C SER A 387 -25.63 5.14 -8.51
N GLU A 388 -25.60 4.12 -9.37
CA GLU A 388 -25.62 2.71 -8.99
C GLU A 388 -24.23 2.08 -9.01
N VAL A 389 -23.25 2.69 -9.69
CA VAL A 389 -21.91 2.11 -9.90
C VAL A 389 -21.25 1.66 -8.59
N HIS A 390 -21.36 2.46 -7.52
CA HIS A 390 -20.72 2.11 -6.24
C HIS A 390 -21.38 0.91 -5.56
N SER A 391 -22.72 0.82 -5.57
CA SER A 391 -23.44 -0.31 -4.98
C SER A 391 -23.33 -1.56 -5.83
N ALA A 392 -23.40 -1.43 -7.16
CA ALA A 392 -23.25 -2.54 -8.09
C ALA A 392 -21.84 -3.13 -8.02
N PHE A 393 -20.80 -2.28 -8.01
CA PHE A 393 -19.44 -2.75 -7.81
C PHE A 393 -19.22 -3.36 -6.42
N ALA A 394 -19.83 -2.81 -5.36
CA ALA A 394 -19.73 -3.40 -4.03
C ALA A 394 -20.33 -4.82 -3.99
N ALA A 395 -21.46 -5.04 -4.67
CA ALA A 395 -22.07 -6.36 -4.81
C ALA A 395 -21.16 -7.31 -5.61
N HIS A 396 -20.70 -6.89 -6.80
CA HIS A 396 -19.75 -7.68 -7.61
C HIS A 396 -18.50 -8.03 -6.81
N ARG A 397 -17.92 -7.06 -6.10
CA ARG A 397 -16.75 -7.28 -5.25
C ARG A 397 -17.05 -8.28 -4.14
N ALA A 398 -18.21 -8.23 -3.52
CA ALA A 398 -18.59 -9.20 -2.48
C ALA A 398 -18.75 -10.63 -3.03
N GLU A 399 -19.12 -10.79 -4.30
CA GLU A 399 -19.22 -12.10 -4.98
C GLU A 399 -17.84 -12.61 -5.44
N THR A 400 -16.99 -11.72 -5.95
CA THR A 400 -15.67 -12.05 -6.50
C THR A 400 -14.60 -12.24 -5.41
N VAL A 401 -14.76 -11.59 -4.27
CA VAL A 401 -13.86 -11.73 -3.13
C VAL A 401 -14.25 -12.97 -2.33
N ALA A 402 -13.34 -13.94 -2.28
CA ALA A 402 -13.50 -15.13 -1.46
C ALA A 402 -13.89 -14.76 -0.01
N VAL A 403 -14.86 -15.51 0.54
CA VAL A 403 -15.25 -15.39 1.94
C VAL A 403 -14.01 -15.53 2.81
N ARG A 404 -13.85 -14.59 3.74
CA ARG A 404 -12.71 -14.58 4.66
C ARG A 404 -13.10 -15.05 6.02
N ARG A 405 -12.17 -15.70 6.67
CA ARG A 405 -12.26 -16.20 8.02
C ARG A 405 -11.21 -15.49 8.86
N ASP A 406 -11.59 -15.17 10.09
CA ASP A 406 -10.65 -14.61 11.04
C ASP A 406 -9.73 -15.74 11.49
N VAL A 407 -8.41 -15.50 11.47
CA VAL A 407 -7.37 -16.34 12.08
C VAL A 407 -6.78 -15.52 13.21
N SER A 408 -7.19 -15.83 14.43
CA SER A 408 -6.83 -15.07 15.62
C SER A 408 -6.03 -15.90 16.61
N GLY A 409 -5.23 -15.22 17.42
CA GLY A 409 -4.29 -15.86 18.31
C GLY A 409 -3.56 -14.90 19.22
N VAL A 410 -2.53 -15.41 19.88
CA VAL A 410 -1.62 -14.64 20.74
C VAL A 410 -0.18 -15.04 20.47
N VAL A 411 0.70 -14.05 20.39
CA VAL A 411 2.15 -14.19 20.38
C VAL A 411 2.65 -14.09 21.82
N LEU A 412 3.25 -15.16 22.33
CA LEU A 412 3.81 -15.23 23.67
C LEU A 412 5.32 -15.12 23.61
N GLY A 413 5.91 -14.45 24.58
CA GLY A 413 7.34 -14.42 24.82
C GLY A 413 7.88 -15.77 25.33
N PRO A 414 9.21 -15.85 25.55
CA PRO A 414 9.87 -17.03 26.10
C PRO A 414 9.37 -17.45 27.49
N ASP A 415 8.93 -16.47 28.27
CA ASP A 415 8.34 -16.63 29.60
C ASP A 415 6.91 -17.18 29.55
N GLY A 416 6.31 -17.25 28.36
CA GLY A 416 4.95 -17.69 28.14
C GLY A 416 3.90 -16.63 28.40
N GLU A 417 4.31 -15.39 28.71
CA GLU A 417 3.42 -14.23 28.79
C GLU A 417 3.28 -13.58 27.41
N PRO A 418 2.17 -12.89 27.10
CA PRO A 418 2.06 -12.13 25.85
C PRO A 418 3.21 -11.14 25.72
N VAL A 419 3.74 -10.98 24.50
CA VAL A 419 4.81 -10.00 24.27
C VAL A 419 4.25 -8.59 24.45
N GLU A 420 4.57 -7.98 25.59
CA GLU A 420 4.33 -6.57 25.86
C GLU A 420 5.45 -5.72 25.24
N ASP A 421 5.12 -4.54 24.73
CA ASP A 421 6.04 -3.55 24.12
C ASP A 421 6.68 -3.91 22.77
N TRP A 422 6.44 -5.10 22.23
CA TRP A 422 6.91 -5.47 20.90
C TRP A 422 5.81 -5.22 19.89
N ARG A 423 6.15 -4.53 18.80
CA ARG A 423 5.29 -4.54 17.62
C ARG A 423 5.64 -5.78 16.81
N VAL A 424 4.82 -6.81 16.92
CA VAL A 424 4.92 -8.00 16.08
C VAL A 424 3.92 -7.87 14.93
N ASP A 425 4.45 -7.95 13.71
CA ASP A 425 3.71 -7.92 12.46
C ASP A 425 3.66 -9.37 11.94
N ILE A 426 2.45 -9.93 11.79
CA ILE A 426 2.25 -11.30 11.30
C ILE A 426 1.75 -11.24 9.86
N LYS A 427 2.44 -11.94 8.98
CA LYS A 427 2.07 -12.09 7.56
C LYS A 427 1.73 -13.55 7.31
N ALA A 428 0.66 -13.83 6.58
CA ALA A 428 0.43 -15.16 6.03
C ALA A 428 0.99 -15.25 4.59
N TYR A 429 1.30 -16.44 4.13
CA TYR A 429 1.69 -16.68 2.74
C TYR A 429 0.93 -17.91 2.28
N PRO A 430 0.19 -17.86 1.16
CA PRO A 430 -0.39 -19.06 0.58
C PRO A 430 0.70 -20.13 0.43
N GLU A 431 0.38 -21.37 0.76
CA GLU A 431 1.32 -22.48 0.62
C GLU A 431 1.82 -22.57 -0.83
N GLY A 432 3.15 -22.63 -1.01
CA GLY A 432 3.79 -22.65 -2.32
C GLY A 432 3.95 -21.28 -2.99
N ALA A 433 3.46 -20.19 -2.40
CA ALA A 433 3.72 -18.84 -2.91
C ALA A 433 5.18 -18.44 -2.64
N GLN A 434 5.88 -17.98 -3.69
CA GLN A 434 7.19 -17.34 -3.55
C GLN A 434 7.02 -15.95 -2.89
N HIS A 435 8.02 -15.54 -2.10
CA HIS A 435 7.98 -14.38 -1.21
C HIS A 435 7.61 -13.03 -1.83
N THR A 436 7.67 -12.88 -3.16
CA THR A 436 7.34 -11.64 -3.88
C THR A 436 5.84 -11.34 -3.92
N LEU A 437 4.99 -12.34 -3.70
CA LEU A 437 3.55 -12.18 -3.57
C LEU A 437 3.15 -12.01 -2.10
N VAL A 438 3.73 -10.98 -1.44
CA VAL A 438 3.30 -10.55 -0.11
C VAL A 438 1.87 -10.05 -0.22
N VAL A 439 0.98 -10.78 0.43
CA VAL A 439 -0.40 -10.37 0.55
C VAL A 439 -0.83 -10.79 1.93
N PHE A 440 -0.64 -9.96 2.96
CA PHE A 440 -1.63 -9.70 4.03
C PHE A 440 -1.17 -8.43 4.75
N GLU A 441 -1.77 -7.29 4.40
CA GLU A 441 -1.71 -6.07 5.22
C GLU A 441 -2.78 -6.07 6.33
N ASP A 442 -3.33 -7.23 6.72
CA ASP A 442 -3.75 -7.36 8.11
C ASP A 442 -2.50 -7.59 8.93
N VAL A 443 -1.70 -6.53 9.05
CA VAL A 443 -0.72 -6.44 10.12
C VAL A 443 -1.55 -6.34 11.39
N ALA A 444 -1.78 -7.49 12.01
CA ALA A 444 -2.35 -7.54 13.33
C ALA A 444 -1.31 -6.99 14.31
N ARG A 445 -1.35 -5.67 14.49
CA ARG A 445 -0.48 -4.96 15.43
C ARG A 445 -1.01 -5.22 16.82
N SER A 446 -0.38 -6.16 17.49
CA SER A 446 -0.56 -6.27 18.93
C SER A 446 0.49 -5.46 19.66
N TYR A 447 0.06 -4.75 20.70
CA TYR A 447 0.95 -4.33 21.79
C TYR A 447 0.89 -5.30 22.98
N HIS A 448 0.08 -6.36 22.86
CA HIS A 448 -0.29 -7.31 23.91
C HIS A 448 -0.23 -8.78 23.41
N GLY A 449 0.56 -9.06 22.38
CA GLY A 449 0.62 -10.35 21.68
C GLY A 449 -0.61 -10.78 20.86
N ASP A 450 -1.83 -10.31 21.11
CA ASP A 450 -3.06 -10.69 20.40
C ASP A 450 -3.11 -10.26 18.92
N PHE A 451 -3.44 -11.20 18.03
CA PHE A 451 -3.51 -10.92 16.60
C PHE A 451 -4.80 -11.45 15.96
N THR A 452 -5.18 -10.88 14.82
CA THR A 452 -6.27 -11.37 13.97
C THR A 452 -5.96 -11.07 12.51
N LEU A 453 -5.90 -12.11 11.68
CA LEU A 453 -5.73 -12.03 10.23
C LEU A 453 -7.04 -12.39 9.55
N ARG A 454 -7.42 -11.71 8.46
CA ARG A 454 -8.56 -12.14 7.62
C ARG A 454 -8.09 -12.85 6.37
N LEU A 455 -8.08 -14.17 6.42
CA LEU A 455 -7.59 -15.02 5.34
C LEU A 455 -8.78 -15.64 4.57
N PRO A 456 -8.73 -15.74 3.23
CA PRO A 456 -9.66 -16.59 2.52
C PRO A 456 -9.44 -18.07 2.85
N ASP A 457 -10.39 -18.93 2.45
CA ASP A 457 -10.20 -20.37 2.57
C ASP A 457 -8.95 -20.80 1.78
N GLY A 458 -8.08 -21.59 2.41
CA GLY A 458 -6.78 -21.95 1.84
C GLY A 458 -5.76 -22.41 2.88
N ALA A 459 -4.58 -22.76 2.41
CA ALA A 459 -3.46 -23.14 3.24
C ALA A 459 -2.42 -22.04 3.27
N TYR A 460 -1.92 -21.74 4.46
CA TYR A 460 -1.00 -20.65 4.71
C TYR A 460 0.19 -21.08 5.57
N VAL A 461 1.31 -20.41 5.39
CA VAL A 461 2.42 -20.38 6.34
C VAL A 461 2.52 -18.96 6.90
N LEU A 462 2.76 -18.83 8.21
CA LEU A 462 2.81 -17.50 8.86
C LEU A 462 4.27 -17.07 9.04
N LEU A 463 4.59 -15.85 8.65
CA LEU A 463 5.84 -15.16 8.92
C LEU A 463 5.63 -14.13 10.02
N LEU A 464 6.55 -14.10 10.97
CA LEU A 464 6.56 -13.12 12.05
C LEU A 464 7.73 -12.16 11.85
N GLU A 465 7.39 -10.88 11.86
CA GLU A 465 8.32 -9.76 11.86
C GLU A 465 8.14 -8.99 13.18
N ALA A 466 9.21 -8.41 13.70
CA ALA A 466 9.11 -7.50 14.82
C ALA A 466 9.76 -6.16 14.49
N THR A 467 9.08 -5.08 14.86
CA THR A 467 9.72 -3.77 14.97
C THR A 467 10.31 -3.67 16.36
N CYS A 468 11.62 -3.43 16.42
CA CYS A 468 12.34 -3.23 17.67
C CYS A 468 12.81 -1.77 17.79
N PRO A 469 13.23 -1.31 18.99
CA PRO A 469 13.89 -0.01 19.14
C PRO A 469 15.22 0.03 18.36
N GLY A 470 15.18 0.46 17.10
CA GLY A 470 16.35 0.49 16.21
C GLY A 470 16.06 0.13 14.76
N GLY A 471 14.91 -0.49 14.47
CA GLY A 471 14.49 -0.82 13.11
C GLY A 471 13.59 -2.05 13.03
N TRP A 472 13.47 -2.57 11.81
CA TRP A 472 12.60 -3.69 11.46
C TRP A 472 13.45 -4.95 11.27
N GLY A 473 13.02 -6.06 11.88
CA GLY A 473 13.69 -7.35 11.75
C GLY A 473 12.68 -8.48 11.57
N GLN A 474 13.00 -9.43 10.69
CA GLN A 474 12.23 -10.65 10.57
C GLN A 474 12.60 -11.61 11.70
N LEU A 475 11.61 -12.16 12.41
CA LEU A 475 11.85 -13.09 13.51
C LEU A 475 11.96 -14.54 13.00
N GLY A 476 11.10 -14.94 12.06
CA GLY A 476 11.07 -16.28 11.47
C GLY A 476 9.66 -16.71 11.05
N TRP A 477 9.52 -17.96 10.62
CA TRP A 477 8.25 -18.58 10.26
C TRP A 477 7.64 -19.30 11.46
N TYR A 478 6.32 -19.32 11.54
CA TYR A 478 5.58 -20.14 12.50
C TYR A 478 5.81 -21.61 12.20
N GLY A 479 6.35 -22.37 13.15
CA GLY A 479 6.76 -23.77 12.92
C GLY A 479 7.01 -24.58 14.19
N GLY A 480 6.87 -25.91 14.11
CA GLY A 480 7.16 -26.83 15.20
C GLY A 480 6.12 -26.83 16.33
N ALA A 481 6.56 -26.95 17.59
CA ALA A 481 5.71 -26.97 18.80
C ALA A 481 5.11 -25.59 19.15
N GLY A 482 4.69 -24.83 18.14
CA GLY A 482 4.22 -23.46 18.25
C GLY A 482 5.34 -22.42 18.29
N GLY A 483 6.54 -22.71 17.78
CA GLY A 483 7.72 -21.85 17.83
C GLY A 483 7.99 -21.06 16.55
N LEU A 484 9.18 -20.45 16.49
CA LEU A 484 9.75 -19.90 15.26
C LEU A 484 10.80 -20.83 14.67
N ILE A 485 10.77 -20.93 13.35
CA ILE A 485 11.78 -21.61 12.55
C ILE A 485 12.29 -20.68 11.45
N THR A 486 13.37 -21.07 10.78
CA THR A 486 14.06 -20.22 9.79
C THR A 486 13.62 -20.53 8.36
N GLY A 487 13.43 -21.81 8.00
CA GLY A 487 12.94 -22.23 6.68
C GLY A 487 11.42 -22.11 6.54
N GLN A 488 10.93 -21.69 5.37
CA GLN A 488 9.50 -21.62 5.07
C GLN A 488 8.90 -23.03 4.86
N GLU A 489 9.69 -23.92 4.27
CA GLU A 489 9.33 -25.31 3.95
C GLU A 489 8.98 -26.15 5.19
N ASP A 490 9.54 -25.77 6.34
CA ASP A 490 9.33 -26.44 7.61
C ASP A 490 8.18 -25.80 8.42
N ALA A 491 7.55 -24.74 7.89
CA ALA A 491 6.58 -23.94 8.62
C ALA A 491 5.29 -24.71 8.88
N THR A 492 4.72 -24.51 10.06
CA THR A 492 3.43 -25.10 10.42
C THR A 492 2.36 -24.48 9.54
N ARG A 493 1.74 -25.34 8.74
CA ARG A 493 0.64 -24.98 7.86
C ARG A 493 -0.62 -24.62 8.67
N VAL A 494 -1.15 -23.44 8.41
CA VAL A 494 -2.45 -22.96 8.91
C VAL A 494 -3.47 -23.13 7.80
N VAL A 495 -4.40 -24.08 7.98
CA VAL A 495 -5.44 -24.39 7.00
C VAL A 495 -6.74 -23.72 7.42
N VAL A 496 -7.21 -22.78 6.60
CA VAL A 496 -8.46 -22.05 6.77
C VAL A 496 -9.51 -22.71 5.89
N GLU A 497 -10.48 -23.40 6.48
CA GLU A 497 -11.54 -24.08 5.74
C GLU A 497 -12.88 -23.89 6.44
N GLY A 498 -13.79 -23.12 5.84
CA GLY A 498 -15.20 -23.04 6.27
C GLY A 498 -15.49 -22.30 7.58
N GLU A 499 -14.53 -22.18 8.50
CA GLU A 499 -14.68 -21.55 9.81
C GLU A 499 -13.47 -20.68 10.18
N SER A 500 -13.68 -19.71 11.08
CA SER A 500 -12.59 -18.91 11.68
C SER A 500 -11.72 -19.77 12.59
N ILE A 501 -10.42 -19.52 12.57
CA ILE A 501 -9.46 -20.15 13.47
C ILE A 501 -9.26 -19.20 14.66
N GLU A 502 -9.49 -19.69 15.86
CA GLU A 502 -9.29 -18.92 17.10
C GLU A 502 -8.26 -19.59 18.00
N GLY A 503 -7.56 -18.78 18.80
CA GLY A 503 -6.64 -19.27 19.82
C GLY A 503 -5.33 -19.86 19.29
N LEU A 504 -4.85 -19.41 18.12
CA LEU A 504 -3.52 -19.79 17.64
C LEU A 504 -2.46 -19.22 18.61
N VAL A 505 -1.61 -20.08 19.18
CA VAL A 505 -0.57 -19.64 20.12
C VAL A 505 0.79 -19.73 19.42
N ILE A 506 1.47 -18.59 19.28
CA ILE A 506 2.81 -18.51 18.71
C ILE A 506 3.78 -18.13 19.82
N ARG A 507 4.66 -19.04 20.22
CA ARG A 507 5.69 -18.82 21.23
C ARG A 507 6.97 -18.38 20.55
N LEU A 508 7.43 -17.18 20.88
CA LEU A 508 8.77 -16.76 20.51
C LEU A 508 9.77 -17.66 21.25
N PRO A 509 10.80 -18.19 20.55
CA PRO A 509 11.82 -18.98 21.20
C PRO A 509 12.47 -18.15 22.30
N SER A 510 13.00 -18.82 23.34
CA SER A 510 13.91 -18.22 24.32
C SER A 510 15.20 -17.81 23.63
N LEU A 511 15.10 -16.76 22.84
CA LEU A 511 16.23 -16.09 22.29
C LEU A 511 16.90 -15.44 23.50
N PRO A 512 18.21 -15.65 23.71
CA PRO A 512 18.94 -14.86 24.68
C PRO A 512 18.59 -13.39 24.39
N ASP A 513 18.18 -12.66 25.42
CA ASP A 513 17.84 -11.23 25.34
C ASP A 513 18.86 -10.46 24.48
N GLU A 514 20.13 -10.90 24.51
CA GLU A 514 21.24 -10.39 23.71
C GLU A 514 21.16 -10.71 22.21
N LYS A 515 20.73 -11.91 21.78
CA LYS A 515 20.58 -12.24 20.35
C LYS A 515 19.38 -11.54 19.72
N VAL A 516 18.28 -11.38 20.44
CA VAL A 516 17.17 -10.54 19.92
C VAL A 516 17.59 -9.10 19.93
N ARG A 517 18.18 -8.57 21.01
CA ARG A 517 18.70 -7.20 21.01
C ARG A 517 19.74 -6.98 19.91
N GLN A 518 20.58 -7.97 19.56
CA GLN A 518 21.52 -7.91 18.44
C GLN A 518 20.83 -7.95 17.07
N ARG A 519 19.82 -8.82 16.88
CA ARG A 519 19.01 -8.86 15.65
C ARG A 519 18.15 -7.61 15.47
N CYS A 520 17.63 -7.08 16.57
CA CYS A 520 16.81 -5.87 16.69
C CYS A 520 17.64 -4.59 16.65
N SER A 521 18.91 -4.63 17.06
CA SER A 521 19.86 -3.54 16.89
C SER A 521 20.38 -3.57 15.46
N SER A 522 19.50 -3.28 14.51
CA SER A 522 19.86 -2.85 13.15
C SER A 522 20.73 -1.58 13.12
N ALA A 523 21.19 -1.09 14.28
CA ALA A 523 22.20 -0.07 14.45
C ALA A 523 23.64 -0.58 14.23
N LEU A 524 23.92 -1.88 14.40
CA LEU A 524 25.17 -2.48 13.93
C LEU A 524 24.96 -3.10 12.55
N ARG A 525 24.95 -2.23 11.54
CA ARG A 525 25.25 -2.66 10.18
C ARG A 525 26.73 -2.49 9.97
N VAL A 526 27.36 -3.49 9.40
CA VAL A 526 28.72 -3.34 8.89
C VAL A 526 28.66 -3.01 7.40
N ALA A 527 29.56 -2.16 6.97
CA ALA A 527 29.80 -1.93 5.56
C ALA A 527 30.71 -3.05 5.03
N VAL A 528 30.19 -3.85 4.11
CA VAL A 528 31.00 -4.74 3.27
C VAL A 528 31.34 -3.97 2.01
N SER A 529 32.60 -3.58 1.86
CA SER A 529 33.08 -2.79 0.72
C SER A 529 34.14 -3.55 -0.09
N GLY A 530 34.09 -3.36 -1.41
CA GLY A 530 34.92 -4.14 -2.32
C GLY A 530 34.91 -3.60 -3.74
N VAL A 531 35.47 -4.38 -4.67
CA VAL A 531 35.49 -4.10 -6.10
C VAL A 531 35.07 -5.35 -6.88
N VAL A 532 34.18 -5.18 -7.85
CA VAL A 532 33.84 -6.22 -8.83
C VAL A 532 34.75 -6.07 -10.04
N VAL A 533 35.44 -7.15 -10.40
CA VAL A 533 36.34 -7.18 -11.58
C VAL A 533 35.96 -8.31 -12.53
N GLY A 534 36.15 -8.06 -13.82
CA GLY A 534 35.96 -9.06 -14.87
C GLY A 534 37.09 -10.10 -14.90
N PRO A 535 37.02 -11.10 -15.80
CA PRO A 535 38.08 -12.08 -16.00
C PRO A 535 39.40 -11.46 -16.47
N ASP A 536 39.32 -10.29 -17.11
CA ASP A 536 40.45 -9.47 -17.54
C ASP A 536 41.06 -8.64 -16.40
N GLY A 537 40.52 -8.76 -15.18
CA GLY A 537 40.93 -7.98 -14.02
C GLY A 537 40.51 -6.52 -14.06
N GLN A 538 39.74 -6.10 -15.08
CA GLN A 538 39.23 -4.73 -15.16
C GLN A 538 37.98 -4.57 -14.32
N PRO A 539 37.78 -3.42 -13.64
CA PRO A 539 36.58 -3.19 -12.86
C PRO A 539 35.31 -3.25 -13.71
N ARG A 540 34.22 -3.73 -13.11
CA ARG A 540 32.92 -3.89 -13.77
C ARG A 540 31.87 -3.02 -13.08
N PRO A 541 31.40 -1.94 -13.74
CA PRO A 541 30.34 -1.12 -13.20
C PRO A 541 28.96 -1.75 -13.42
N ASN A 542 27.97 -1.28 -12.67
CA ASN A 542 26.56 -1.67 -12.77
C ASN A 542 26.31 -3.18 -12.58
N VAL A 543 27.17 -3.85 -11.84
CA VAL A 543 26.90 -5.23 -11.39
C VAL A 543 26.04 -5.14 -10.14
N TYR A 544 24.86 -5.75 -10.17
CA TYR A 544 24.02 -5.82 -8.99
C TYR A 544 24.57 -6.87 -8.04
N LEU A 545 24.94 -6.42 -6.86
CA LEU A 545 25.38 -7.26 -5.78
C LEU A 545 24.25 -7.32 -4.80
N SER A 546 23.77 -8.52 -4.53
CA SER A 546 22.76 -8.76 -3.51
C SER A 546 23.31 -9.70 -2.47
N SER A 547 22.78 -9.61 -1.27
CA SER A 547 23.01 -10.62 -0.26
C SER A 547 21.74 -10.87 0.50
N HIS A 548 21.53 -12.13 0.86
CA HIS A 548 20.39 -12.55 1.63
C HIS A 548 20.77 -13.24 2.92
N ASP A 549 19.93 -13.12 3.93
CA ASP A 549 20.05 -13.92 5.14
C ASP A 549 19.76 -15.39 4.76
N PRO A 550 20.74 -16.31 4.86
CA PRO A 550 20.55 -17.69 4.42
C PRO A 550 19.57 -18.44 5.30
N ALA A 551 19.33 -17.97 6.53
CA ALA A 551 18.34 -18.58 7.40
C ALA A 551 16.92 -18.29 6.90
N THR A 552 16.68 -17.12 6.32
CA THR A 552 15.32 -16.65 6.03
C THR A 552 15.01 -16.49 4.55
N ALA A 553 16.03 -16.38 3.69
CA ALA A 553 15.93 -16.14 2.24
C ALA A 553 15.11 -14.89 1.83
N THR A 554 14.85 -13.97 2.77
CA THR A 554 13.84 -12.91 2.62
C THR A 554 14.39 -11.50 2.67
N TRP A 555 15.59 -11.31 3.23
CA TRP A 555 16.26 -10.01 3.18
C TRP A 555 17.10 -9.95 1.92
N SER A 556 16.91 -8.93 1.08
CA SER A 556 17.85 -8.61 0.00
C SER A 556 18.34 -7.19 0.24
N HIS A 557 19.52 -7.04 0.83
CA HIS A 557 20.25 -5.79 0.62
C HIS A 557 21.00 -5.95 -0.69
N GLY A 558 20.92 -4.93 -1.53
CA GLY A 558 21.70 -4.90 -2.74
C GLY A 558 22.25 -3.53 -3.05
N THR A 559 23.35 -3.51 -3.79
CA THR A 559 23.97 -2.31 -4.32
C THR A 559 24.43 -2.60 -5.74
N PHE A 560 24.53 -1.57 -6.56
CA PHE A 560 25.26 -1.67 -7.82
C PHE A 560 26.72 -1.31 -7.58
N SER A 561 27.63 -1.94 -8.32
CA SER A 561 29.01 -1.47 -8.40
C SER A 561 29.08 -0.15 -9.17
N ALA A 562 29.91 0.78 -8.70
CA ALA A 562 30.17 2.08 -9.31
C ALA A 562 31.01 1.95 -10.59
N ALA A 563 31.27 3.07 -11.26
CA ALA A 563 32.06 3.15 -12.51
C ALA A 563 33.43 2.45 -12.41
N ASP A 564 34.07 2.51 -11.24
CA ASP A 564 35.36 1.89 -10.93
C ASP A 564 35.23 0.47 -10.35
N GLY A 565 34.05 -0.15 -10.49
CA GLY A 565 33.69 -1.45 -9.95
C GLY A 565 33.51 -1.49 -8.43
N SER A 566 33.74 -0.38 -7.71
CA SER A 566 33.62 -0.36 -6.26
C SER A 566 32.18 -0.53 -5.79
N PHE A 567 31.98 -1.16 -4.64
CA PHE A 567 30.66 -1.32 -4.05
C PHE A 567 30.73 -1.17 -2.53
N THR A 568 29.58 -0.85 -1.92
CA THR A 568 29.40 -0.92 -0.47
C THR A 568 28.03 -1.50 -0.18
N LEU A 569 28.01 -2.67 0.44
CA LEU A 569 26.81 -3.36 0.85
C LEU A 569 26.68 -3.28 2.36
N SER A 570 25.52 -2.83 2.85
CA SER A 570 25.28 -2.71 4.28
C SER A 570 24.59 -3.98 4.78
N LEU A 571 25.32 -4.81 5.53
CA LEU A 571 24.83 -6.08 6.07
C LEU A 571 24.72 -6.01 7.60
N PRO A 572 23.82 -6.79 8.21
CA PRO A 572 23.84 -6.94 9.66
C PRO A 572 25.18 -7.57 10.11
N ALA A 573 25.72 -7.09 11.24
CA ALA A 573 27.05 -7.46 11.75
C ALA A 573 27.19 -8.93 12.24
N TRP A 574 26.21 -9.78 11.97
CA TRP A 574 26.12 -11.13 12.52
C TRP A 574 25.77 -12.14 11.43
N GLY A 575 26.59 -13.18 11.29
CA GLY A 575 26.24 -14.36 10.48
C GLY A 575 27.09 -14.55 9.24
N ALA A 576 26.78 -15.63 8.53
CA ALA A 576 27.33 -15.93 7.21
C ALA A 576 26.28 -15.53 6.17
N TYR A 577 26.71 -14.84 5.13
CA TYR A 577 25.80 -14.30 4.12
C TYR A 577 26.21 -14.77 2.72
N PRO A 578 25.33 -15.47 1.98
CA PRO A 578 25.53 -15.69 0.56
C PRO A 578 25.55 -14.35 -0.18
N PHE A 579 26.50 -14.21 -1.10
CA PHE A 579 26.56 -13.11 -2.05
C PHE A 579 25.99 -13.58 -3.39
N GLY A 580 24.90 -12.95 -3.80
CA GLY A 580 24.42 -13.00 -5.17
C GLY A 580 25.13 -11.95 -6.00
N VAL A 581 25.60 -12.36 -7.18
CA VAL A 581 26.13 -11.45 -8.19
C VAL A 581 25.22 -11.55 -9.40
N ASP A 582 24.28 -10.63 -9.51
CA ASP A 582 23.40 -10.55 -10.65
C ASP A 582 23.95 -9.52 -11.62
N LEU A 583 24.21 -9.99 -12.84
CA LEU A 583 24.49 -9.08 -13.93
C LEU A 583 23.15 -8.49 -14.35
N ALA A 584 22.96 -7.20 -14.14
CA ALA A 584 21.87 -6.46 -14.73
C ALA A 584 22.11 -6.28 -16.25
N CYS A 585 22.22 -7.39 -16.98
CA CYS A 585 22.25 -7.39 -18.44
C CYS A 585 20.83 -7.55 -19.03
N ASP A 586 19.78 -7.76 -18.23
CA ASP A 586 18.41 -7.91 -18.75
C ASP A 586 17.40 -7.20 -17.82
N LEU A 587 16.53 -6.37 -18.40
CA LEU A 587 15.48 -5.58 -17.75
C LEU A 587 14.29 -6.42 -17.25
N LYS A 588 14.46 -7.73 -17.11
CA LYS A 588 13.38 -8.60 -16.63
C LYS A 588 13.36 -8.51 -15.12
N GLY A 589 12.25 -8.02 -14.57
CA GLY A 589 11.81 -8.26 -13.20
C GLY A 589 11.57 -9.75 -12.87
N MET A 590 12.28 -10.66 -13.54
CA MET A 590 12.48 -12.04 -13.17
C MET A 590 13.99 -12.20 -12.94
N SER A 591 14.42 -12.01 -11.70
CA SER A 591 15.67 -12.63 -11.25
C SER A 591 15.46 -14.14 -11.28
N THR A 592 15.80 -14.80 -12.39
CA THR A 592 16.27 -16.17 -12.25
C THR A 592 17.65 -16.06 -11.64
N PRO A 593 17.87 -16.55 -10.40
CA PRO A 593 19.23 -16.70 -9.89
C PRO A 593 20.03 -17.42 -10.97
N ILE A 594 21.18 -16.87 -11.36
CA ILE A 594 22.10 -17.63 -12.21
C ILE A 594 22.57 -18.79 -11.35
N ASP A 595 21.97 -19.95 -11.56
CA ASP A 595 22.24 -21.15 -10.77
C ASP A 595 23.72 -21.55 -10.96
N GLY A 596 24.49 -21.47 -9.88
CA GLY A 596 25.75 -22.20 -9.71
C GLY A 596 26.98 -21.74 -10.49
N GLY A 597 27.04 -20.49 -10.98
CA GLY A 597 28.33 -19.94 -11.44
C GLY A 597 29.30 -19.87 -10.26
N GLU A 598 30.34 -20.71 -10.20
CA GLU A 598 31.39 -20.57 -9.19
C GLU A 598 32.10 -19.22 -9.38
N HIS A 599 31.80 -18.21 -8.56
CA HIS A 599 32.57 -16.96 -8.51
C HIS A 599 33.73 -17.11 -7.52
N VAL A 600 34.85 -16.43 -7.79
CA VAL A 600 35.98 -16.43 -6.84
C VAL A 600 35.95 -15.12 -6.06
N ILE A 601 35.75 -15.23 -4.75
CA ILE A 601 35.90 -14.13 -3.81
C ILE A 601 37.35 -14.16 -3.31
N GLU A 602 38.11 -13.10 -3.57
CA GLU A 602 39.49 -12.93 -3.11
C GLU A 602 39.55 -11.75 -2.13
N GLY A 603 40.24 -11.89 -1.01
CA GLY A 603 40.43 -10.82 -0.01
C GLY A 603 40.74 -11.35 1.39
N ASP A 604 41.02 -10.46 2.35
CA ASP A 604 41.12 -10.77 3.79
C ASP A 604 39.71 -11.00 4.37
N VAL A 605 39.05 -12.01 3.82
CA VAL A 605 37.65 -12.27 4.02
C VAL A 605 37.52 -13.69 4.54
N GLN A 606 36.94 -13.85 5.73
CA GLN A 606 36.64 -15.18 6.24
C GLN A 606 35.45 -15.74 5.45
N LEU A 607 35.71 -16.75 4.63
CA LEU A 607 34.67 -17.60 4.06
C LEU A 607 34.55 -18.84 4.94
N ASP A 608 33.33 -19.32 5.16
CA ASP A 608 33.14 -20.63 5.80
C ASP A 608 33.41 -21.78 4.81
N ALA A 609 33.21 -23.02 5.27
CA ALA A 609 33.46 -24.22 4.47
C ALA A 609 32.55 -24.33 3.22
N ASP A 610 31.44 -23.61 3.20
CA ASP A 610 30.46 -23.58 2.12
C ASP A 610 30.64 -22.35 1.20
N GLY A 611 31.68 -21.54 1.44
CA GLY A 611 32.01 -20.36 0.64
C GLY A 611 31.18 -19.12 0.97
N LEU A 612 30.50 -19.09 2.12
CA LEU A 612 29.68 -17.95 2.55
C LEU A 612 30.54 -16.88 3.22
N LEU A 613 30.22 -15.61 2.98
CA LEU A 613 30.90 -14.49 3.64
C LEU A 613 30.57 -14.50 5.14
N VAL A 614 31.56 -14.76 5.99
CA VAL A 614 31.41 -14.62 7.44
C VAL A 614 31.67 -13.17 7.83
N VAL A 615 30.63 -12.50 8.28
CA VAL A 615 30.69 -11.13 8.77
C VAL A 615 30.87 -11.15 10.29
N ALA A 616 31.97 -10.58 10.77
CA ALA A 616 32.20 -10.30 12.18
C ALA A 616 31.71 -8.88 12.52
N ASP A 617 31.71 -8.50 13.81
CA ASP A 617 31.21 -7.21 14.33
C ASP A 617 31.97 -5.94 13.83
N GLU A 618 32.76 -6.03 12.76
CA GLU A 618 33.59 -4.97 12.20
C GLU A 618 33.34 -4.82 10.68
N ASP A 619 33.56 -3.61 10.14
CA ASP A 619 33.47 -3.34 8.70
C ASP A 619 34.44 -4.23 7.92
N VAL A 620 33.94 -4.86 6.85
CA VAL A 620 34.73 -5.74 5.98
C VAL A 620 35.09 -4.96 4.74
N ALA A 621 36.37 -4.60 4.59
CA ALA A 621 36.87 -3.85 3.44
C ALA A 621 37.80 -4.71 2.57
N GLY A 622 37.89 -4.34 1.28
CA GLY A 622 38.84 -4.95 0.35
C GLY A 622 38.37 -6.28 -0.25
N VAL A 623 37.06 -6.54 -0.26
CA VAL A 623 36.49 -7.71 -0.94
C VAL A 623 36.69 -7.57 -2.45
N ILE A 624 37.32 -8.55 -3.11
CA ILE A 624 37.42 -8.58 -4.58
C ILE A 624 36.55 -9.71 -5.11
N ILE A 625 35.55 -9.35 -5.91
CA ILE A 625 34.67 -10.32 -6.57
C ILE A 625 35.15 -10.45 -8.02
N ARG A 626 35.74 -11.61 -8.36
CA ARG A 626 36.15 -11.92 -9.74
C ARG A 626 35.06 -12.67 -10.48
N LEU A 627 34.55 -12.07 -11.55
CA LEU A 627 33.68 -12.74 -12.50
C LEU A 627 34.52 -13.73 -13.34
N ARG A 628 34.17 -15.02 -13.33
CA ARG A 628 34.93 -16.05 -14.08
C ARG A 628 34.73 -15.97 -15.60
N HIS A 629 33.58 -15.47 -16.05
CA HIS A 629 33.24 -15.40 -17.47
C HIS A 629 33.23 -13.96 -17.95
N ALA A 630 33.67 -13.77 -19.20
CA ALA A 630 33.60 -12.46 -19.84
C ALA A 630 32.14 -12.28 -20.25
N PHE A 631 31.42 -11.49 -19.47
CA PHE A 631 30.05 -11.15 -19.78
C PHE A 631 30.07 -9.90 -20.66
N SER A 632 29.64 -10.05 -21.92
CA SER A 632 29.20 -8.91 -22.71
C SER A 632 27.69 -8.81 -22.52
N CYS A 633 27.19 -7.72 -21.93
CA CYS A 633 25.82 -7.32 -22.20
C CYS A 633 25.79 -6.83 -23.66
N SER A 634 25.78 -7.75 -24.62
CA SER A 634 25.53 -7.40 -26.01
C SER A 634 24.03 -7.19 -26.15
N PRO A 635 23.56 -6.09 -26.76
CA PRO A 635 22.14 -5.86 -27.01
C PRO A 635 21.53 -6.78 -28.10
N ASP A 636 22.24 -7.83 -28.54
CA ASP A 636 21.84 -8.74 -29.63
C ASP A 636 21.02 -9.94 -29.13
#